data_AF-A0A1C5YR08-F1
#
_entry.id   AF-A0A1C5YR08-F1
#
_cell.length_a   1.000
_cell.length_b   1.000
_cell.length_c   1.000
_cell.angle_alpha   90.00
_cell.angle_beta   90.00
_cell.angle_gamma   90.00
#
_symmetry.space_group_name_H-M   'P 1'
#
loop_
_entity.id
_entity.type
_entity.pdbx_description
1 polymer ?
#
loop_
_entity_poly.entity_id
_entity_poly.type
_entity_poly.pdbx_seq_one_letter_code
_entity_poly.pdbx_strand_id
1 'polypeptide(L)'
;MRIVISGIPIDVQKKNIKNMHLQVKPPDGHVVISAPLAVDDKAIEAYARTQLGFIKKSIAQFQDQPRASKRQYVSGETMYIWGKQYFLVFTPDNQKNSFEIQNQNIVLSMNTKSTVKQRDAYVKEEYRKILKEEIEKCLPKWEAQTGLKCDSWQTKYMITKWGACSTDKKKLWFNLQLVQKPHACLDYVILHELTHLLTRKHDVTFIAHMDKYMPNWREVRKELNDSRLDYYEAQDESPLQKLIDQSRYDDIRDAAIAFIQEEQSGDAKKSSVIDAEIENVIHIEQPEEGIIAFDVIASCDVEMPPVSRKGYFIERWLKIHCQVTLGIDMSGFRIMAVGDCEPQEESDNDRLSGELVPLISRDQFEYEAEKFLARYCPETLDKPIRVPIEKVASDMKLQVIEDIPLSDDLAYFGTVIFDNGNVLDKHRKITIRNAKRGTIYLDPRVSYERSVGTKRTTLAHECFHWYRHQPYHVLMKMIGANDNLGMAIQCQIAANNTDSDKWKAVDWMEWQAKGVAPRILMPEKTTRMKVDELLSEYGGSEKASIIDYENVIDELAELFDVSRQAAKVRLIELGYSKAEGVYPFVDGKYICGYSFKIGTLKKNQTFTIPYADLFKAYCFDRKFKKLIDSGQFVFVDRHLVVNNKKYVGHDQGGNATLSGYALSHMDECCVVFSKGYSYQSKYQGARYYIQFMRNSAPVENQIEYSFEFNTHNKALLEQIKNAKRRSEALRRYPGSFAETLVALQKERKLSNRQLADASLVGEKTIQRLRNDEEYPTSVQTVLALCIGLKLPLPEAEMFLGKTDFKLNSMKKEGYVYQCVLAACTENSIYEINEMLKENGITPLGSDPLLQ
;
A
#
# COMPACT_ATOMS: atom_id res chain seq x y z
N MET A 1 -19.15 19.59 20.36
CA MET A 1 -20.20 19.76 19.31
C MET A 1 -19.52 20.31 18.06
N ARG A 2 -19.95 19.95 16.85
CA ARG A 2 -19.42 20.55 15.60
C ARG A 2 -20.55 21.24 14.85
N ILE A 3 -20.37 22.51 14.51
CA ILE A 3 -21.32 23.31 13.73
C ILE A 3 -20.74 23.59 12.35
N VAL A 4 -21.59 23.63 11.33
CA VAL A 4 -21.16 23.98 9.97
C VAL A 4 -21.75 25.32 9.59
N ILE A 5 -20.88 26.29 9.31
CA ILE A 5 -21.31 27.63 8.94
C ILE A 5 -20.66 28.00 7.61
N SER A 6 -21.49 28.26 6.60
CA SER A 6 -21.05 28.56 5.22
C SER A 6 -20.06 27.53 4.66
N GLY A 7 -20.31 26.24 4.94
CA GLY A 7 -19.47 25.13 4.48
C GLY A 7 -18.17 24.91 5.27
N ILE A 8 -17.91 25.70 6.30
CA ILE A 8 -16.71 25.55 7.15
C ILE A 8 -17.11 24.79 8.43
N PRO A 9 -16.47 23.65 8.73
CA PRO A 9 -16.69 22.94 9.99
C PRO A 9 -15.99 23.66 11.14
N ILE A 10 -16.74 23.92 12.21
CA ILE A 10 -16.26 24.62 13.42
C ILE A 10 -16.53 23.74 14.64
N ASP A 11 -15.47 23.40 15.37
CA ASP A 11 -15.55 22.63 16.60
C ASP A 11 -15.87 23.52 17.79
N VAL A 12 -17.02 23.31 18.39
CA VAL A 12 -17.47 24.01 19.59
C VAL A 12 -17.14 23.18 20.83
N GLN A 13 -16.31 23.74 21.69
CA GLN A 13 -15.96 23.22 23.01
C GLN A 13 -16.59 24.09 24.09
N LYS A 14 -17.58 23.57 24.83
CA LYS A 14 -18.11 24.30 26.00
C LYS A 14 -17.20 24.06 27.20
N LYS A 15 -16.70 25.14 27.81
CA LYS A 15 -15.73 25.12 28.92
C LYS A 15 -16.20 26.07 30.04
N ASN A 16 -15.67 25.91 31.25
CA ASN A 16 -15.91 26.84 32.34
C ASN A 16 -15.06 28.12 32.16
N ILE A 17 -15.45 28.96 31.20
CA ILE A 17 -14.76 30.18 30.78
C ILE A 17 -15.74 31.36 30.71
N LYS A 18 -15.27 32.60 30.84
CA LYS A 18 -16.12 33.80 30.86
C LYS A 18 -16.53 34.31 29.47
N ASN A 19 -15.69 34.10 28.45
CA ASN A 19 -15.88 34.65 27.10
C ASN A 19 -15.77 33.55 26.04
N MET A 20 -16.37 33.77 24.86
CA MET A 20 -16.14 32.92 23.69
C MET A 20 -14.79 33.24 23.04
N HIS A 21 -14.04 32.21 22.66
CA HIS A 21 -12.74 32.33 22.00
C HIS A 21 -12.73 31.51 20.71
N LEU A 22 -12.31 32.11 19.60
CA LEU A 22 -12.19 31.46 18.30
C LEU A 22 -10.73 31.29 17.91
N GLN A 23 -10.37 30.10 17.44
CA GLN A 23 -9.04 29.73 16.99
C GLN A 23 -9.13 29.02 15.63
N VAL A 24 -8.17 29.27 14.74
CA VAL A 24 -7.99 28.54 13.47
C VAL A 24 -6.63 27.86 13.55
N LYS A 25 -6.62 26.52 13.53
CA LYS A 25 -5.43 25.69 13.73
C LYS A 25 -4.82 25.29 12.37
N PRO A 26 -3.48 25.31 12.21
CA PRO A 26 -2.82 24.65 11.09
C PRO A 26 -2.89 23.11 11.27
N PRO A 27 -2.65 22.30 10.22
CA PRO A 27 -2.23 22.67 8.87
C PRO A 27 -3.34 23.06 7.86
N ASP A 28 -4.57 22.67 8.11
CA ASP A 28 -5.69 22.70 7.16
C ASP A 28 -6.68 23.84 7.42
N GLY A 29 -6.45 24.62 8.48
CA GLY A 29 -7.32 25.72 8.88
C GLY A 29 -8.47 25.26 9.78
N HIS A 30 -8.29 24.18 10.54
CA HIS A 30 -9.32 23.65 11.44
C HIS A 30 -9.79 24.68 12.48
N VAL A 31 -11.09 25.00 12.49
CA VAL A 31 -11.65 26.09 13.33
C VAL A 31 -12.23 25.54 14.63
N VAL A 32 -11.88 26.15 15.76
CA VAL A 32 -12.37 25.80 17.09
C VAL A 32 -12.93 27.04 17.78
N ILE A 33 -14.13 26.93 18.36
CA ILE A 33 -14.73 27.92 19.26
C ILE A 33 -14.84 27.32 20.66
N SER A 34 -14.16 27.92 21.63
CA SER A 34 -14.40 27.65 23.05
C SER A 34 -15.50 28.59 23.55
N ALA A 35 -16.57 28.07 24.14
CA ALA A 35 -17.71 28.85 24.64
C ALA A 35 -18.01 28.58 26.13
N PRO A 36 -18.54 29.56 26.90
CA PRO A 36 -19.03 29.32 28.26
C PRO A 36 -20.15 28.27 28.30
N LEU A 37 -20.21 27.46 29.37
CA LEU A 37 -21.24 26.42 29.56
C LEU A 37 -22.68 26.94 29.44
N ALA A 38 -22.94 28.17 29.91
CA ALA A 38 -24.27 28.79 29.94
C ALA A 38 -24.71 29.42 28.61
N VAL A 39 -23.83 29.51 27.60
CA VAL A 39 -24.16 30.09 26.31
C VAL A 39 -24.88 29.05 25.44
N ASP A 40 -26.00 29.44 24.85
CA ASP A 40 -26.77 28.57 23.97
C ASP A 40 -26.10 28.39 22.59
N ASP A 41 -26.47 27.32 21.89
CA ASP A 41 -25.81 26.96 20.64
C ASP A 41 -26.11 27.96 19.52
N LYS A 42 -27.27 28.64 19.58
CA LYS A 42 -27.66 29.69 18.61
C LYS A 42 -26.78 30.94 18.72
N ALA A 43 -26.41 31.33 19.94
CA ALA A 43 -25.49 32.44 20.17
C ALA A 43 -24.06 32.10 19.72
N ILE A 44 -23.64 30.84 19.89
CA ILE A 44 -22.35 30.34 19.38
C ILE A 44 -22.34 30.35 17.85
N GLU A 45 -23.43 29.91 17.21
CA GLU A 45 -23.57 30.01 15.75
C GLU A 45 -23.57 31.45 15.25
N ALA A 46 -24.27 32.36 15.93
CA ALA A 46 -24.28 33.78 15.60
C ALA A 46 -22.87 34.38 15.74
N TYR A 47 -22.16 34.07 16.82
CA TYR A 47 -20.77 34.50 17.03
C TYR A 47 -19.85 33.99 15.92
N ALA A 48 -19.93 32.70 15.59
CA ALA A 48 -19.17 32.12 14.48
C ALA A 48 -19.47 32.78 13.13
N ARG A 49 -20.74 33.12 12.85
CA ARG A 49 -21.14 33.87 11.64
C ARG A 49 -20.50 35.26 11.59
N THR A 50 -20.42 35.97 12.71
CA THR A 50 -19.75 37.29 12.76
C THR A 50 -18.24 37.20 12.50
N GLN A 51 -17.62 36.06 12.81
CA GLN A 51 -16.19 35.83 12.62
C GLN A 51 -15.84 35.14 11.29
N LEU A 52 -16.82 34.87 10.41
CA LEU A 52 -16.61 34.15 9.15
C LEU A 52 -15.54 34.78 8.25
N GLY A 53 -15.48 36.13 8.21
CA GLY A 53 -14.47 36.83 7.43
C GLY A 53 -13.04 36.55 7.93
N PHE A 54 -12.86 36.49 9.25
CA PHE A 54 -11.59 36.13 9.89
C PHE A 54 -11.26 34.65 9.68
N ILE A 55 -12.25 33.76 9.86
CA ILE A 55 -12.11 32.32 9.65
C ILE A 55 -11.63 32.01 8.22
N LYS A 56 -12.35 32.48 7.20
CA LYS A 56 -12.03 32.23 5.79
C LYS A 56 -10.63 32.73 5.42
N LYS A 57 -10.28 33.93 5.89
CA LYS A 57 -8.96 34.52 5.66
C LYS A 57 -7.84 33.68 6.31
N SER A 58 -8.08 33.15 7.51
CA SER A 58 -7.09 32.36 8.24
C SER A 58 -6.93 30.95 7.65
N ILE A 59 -8.03 30.33 7.19
CA ILE A 59 -8.00 29.05 6.46
C ILE A 59 -7.21 29.19 5.16
N ALA A 60 -7.50 30.20 4.35
CA ALA A 60 -6.79 30.46 3.10
C ALA A 60 -5.28 30.67 3.36
N GLN A 61 -4.93 31.41 4.43
CA GLN A 61 -3.53 31.60 4.82
C GLN A 61 -2.80 30.28 5.16
N PHE A 62 -3.47 29.29 5.77
CA PHE A 62 -2.86 28.00 6.08
C PHE A 62 -2.84 27.02 4.89
N GLN A 63 -3.80 27.13 3.97
CA GLN A 63 -3.87 26.31 2.76
C GLN A 63 -2.90 26.75 1.68
N ASP A 64 -2.69 28.07 1.52
CA ASP A 64 -1.76 28.65 0.55
C ASP A 64 -0.30 28.65 1.04
N GLN A 65 -0.03 28.22 2.29
CA GLN A 65 1.32 28.07 2.81
C GLN A 65 2.04 26.89 2.15
N PRO A 66 3.12 27.11 1.38
CA PRO A 66 3.85 26.01 0.74
C PRO A 66 4.57 25.16 1.80
N ARG A 67 4.31 23.84 1.83
CA ARG A 67 4.98 22.87 2.71
C ARG A 67 6.01 22.02 1.96
N ALA A 68 7.04 21.56 2.67
CA ALA A 68 7.97 20.55 2.15
C ALA A 68 7.30 19.15 2.07
N SER A 69 7.88 18.23 1.30
CA SER A 69 7.50 16.81 1.27
C SER A 69 8.05 16.04 2.48
N LYS A 70 7.43 14.90 2.85
CA LYS A 70 7.91 14.02 3.94
C LYS A 70 9.36 13.61 3.70
N ARG A 71 10.25 13.90 4.66
CA ARG A 71 11.68 13.55 4.58
C ARG A 71 11.89 12.08 4.92
N GLN A 72 12.76 11.42 4.19
CA GLN A 72 13.22 10.04 4.42
C GLN A 72 14.66 10.01 4.92
N TYR A 73 15.34 11.16 4.97
CA TYR A 73 16.74 11.30 5.39
C TYR A 73 17.66 10.36 4.61
N VAL A 74 17.49 10.35 3.28
CA VAL A 74 18.32 9.62 2.31
C VAL A 74 19.18 10.57 1.49
N SER A 75 20.24 10.05 0.87
CA SER A 75 21.12 10.83 0.01
C SER A 75 20.34 11.50 -1.13
N GLY A 76 20.62 12.79 -1.38
CA GLY A 76 19.98 13.59 -2.42
C GLY A 76 18.81 14.45 -1.92
N GLU A 77 18.35 14.27 -0.69
CA GLU A 77 17.37 15.19 -0.08
C GLU A 77 17.98 16.57 0.18
N THR A 78 17.13 17.59 0.20
CA THR A 78 17.56 18.98 0.45
C THR A 78 17.24 19.38 1.89
N MET A 79 18.21 19.97 2.57
CA MET A 79 18.10 20.50 3.93
C MET A 79 18.55 21.96 3.96
N TYR A 80 18.02 22.73 4.90
CA TYR A 80 18.37 24.14 5.06
C TYR A 80 18.98 24.40 6.43
N ILE A 81 20.06 25.18 6.46
CA ILE A 81 20.65 25.68 7.70
C ILE A 81 20.94 27.17 7.48
N TRP A 82 20.38 28.01 8.34
CA TRP A 82 20.45 29.46 8.29
C TRP A 82 20.04 30.05 6.93
N GLY A 83 19.03 29.45 6.29
CA GLY A 83 18.54 29.83 4.96
C GLY A 83 19.41 29.35 3.79
N LYS A 84 20.56 28.71 4.03
CA LYS A 84 21.42 28.13 2.99
C LYS A 84 20.99 26.69 2.69
N GLN A 85 20.95 26.36 1.41
CA GLN A 85 20.59 25.03 0.93
C GLN A 85 21.79 24.08 0.99
N TYR A 86 21.56 22.87 1.49
CA TYR A 86 22.52 21.77 1.53
C TYR A 86 21.89 20.48 0.99
N PHE A 87 22.69 19.63 0.36
CA PHE A 87 22.26 18.28 -0.04
C PHE A 87 22.65 17.26 1.02
N LEU A 88 21.70 16.44 1.44
CA LEU A 88 21.95 15.34 2.36
C LEU A 88 22.74 14.25 1.65
N VAL A 89 23.79 13.77 2.29
CA VAL A 89 24.55 12.58 1.91
C VAL A 89 24.50 11.63 3.09
N PHE A 90 23.75 10.55 2.95
CA PHE A 90 23.69 9.51 3.96
C PHE A 90 24.87 8.55 3.79
N THR A 91 25.69 8.43 4.84
CA THR A 91 26.85 7.54 4.88
C THR A 91 26.62 6.43 5.91
N PRO A 92 26.62 5.16 5.51
CA PRO A 92 26.60 4.04 6.44
C PRO A 92 27.76 4.08 7.46
N ASP A 93 27.46 4.19 8.75
CA ASP A 93 28.44 4.05 9.83
C ASP A 93 27.83 3.30 11.01
N ASN A 94 28.44 2.17 11.39
CA ASN A 94 27.96 1.32 12.47
C ASN A 94 28.58 1.63 13.84
N GLN A 95 29.54 2.55 13.91
CA GLN A 95 30.27 2.88 15.13
C GLN A 95 29.84 4.20 15.76
N LYS A 96 29.49 5.21 14.94
CA LYS A 96 29.15 6.53 15.44
C LYS A 96 28.13 7.24 14.56
N ASN A 97 27.15 7.88 15.19
CA ASN A 97 26.27 8.83 14.51
C ASN A 97 26.98 10.19 14.37
N SER A 98 26.97 10.79 13.18
CA SER A 98 27.49 12.15 12.95
C SER A 98 26.62 12.96 12.00
N PHE A 99 26.65 14.28 12.18
CA PHE A 99 26.01 15.27 11.33
C PHE A 99 27.03 16.36 11.01
N GLU A 100 27.63 16.28 9.83
CA GLU A 100 28.73 17.16 9.45
C GLU A 100 28.37 17.99 8.23
N ILE A 101 28.49 19.31 8.36
CA ILE A 101 28.30 20.23 7.25
C ILE A 101 29.63 20.33 6.49
N GLN A 102 29.69 19.73 5.30
CA GLN A 102 30.87 19.73 4.45
C GLN A 102 30.53 20.35 3.08
N ASN A 103 31.09 21.53 2.80
CA ASN A 103 30.84 22.29 1.57
C ASN A 103 29.33 22.57 1.32
N GLN A 104 28.75 22.00 0.27
CA GLN A 104 27.32 22.09 -0.08
C GLN A 104 26.52 20.88 0.40
N ASN A 105 27.14 19.98 1.16
CA ASN A 105 26.52 18.76 1.64
C ASN A 105 26.40 18.73 3.16
N ILE A 106 25.37 18.05 3.65
CA ILE A 106 25.29 17.58 5.03
C ILE A 106 25.55 16.08 4.98
N VAL A 107 26.65 15.64 5.58
CA VAL A 107 26.98 14.22 5.70
C VAL A 107 26.33 13.71 6.99
N LEU A 108 25.29 12.89 6.83
CA LEU A 108 24.62 12.20 7.93
C LEU A 108 25.15 10.77 7.97
N SER A 109 25.99 10.48 8.96
CA SER A 109 26.52 9.14 9.19
C SER A 109 25.74 8.44 10.27
N MET A 110 25.10 7.31 9.96
CA MET A 110 24.36 6.49 10.92
C MET A 110 24.32 5.03 10.46
N ASN A 111 23.89 4.13 11.34
CA ASN A 111 23.72 2.71 11.00
C ASN A 111 22.67 2.58 9.87
N THR A 112 22.95 1.75 8.86
CA THR A 112 22.04 1.50 7.72
C THR A 112 20.65 1.01 8.13
N LYS A 113 20.56 0.29 9.26
CA LYS A 113 19.31 -0.21 9.82
C LYS A 113 18.51 0.87 10.57
N SER A 114 19.03 2.07 10.74
CA SER A 114 18.34 3.15 11.46
C SER A 114 17.06 3.53 10.72
N THR A 115 15.94 3.53 11.44
CA THR A 115 14.63 3.91 10.89
C THR A 115 14.57 5.41 10.59
N VAL A 116 13.61 5.83 9.76
CA VAL A 116 13.40 7.26 9.45
C VAL A 116 13.13 8.07 10.73
N LYS A 117 12.38 7.52 11.70
CA LYS A 117 12.13 8.16 13.00
C LYS A 117 13.42 8.35 13.80
N GLN A 118 14.32 7.36 13.82
CA GLN A 118 15.62 7.48 14.49
C GLN A 118 16.53 8.54 13.85
N ARG A 119 16.53 8.60 12.50
CA ARG A 119 17.27 9.63 11.75
C ARG A 119 16.71 11.03 12.03
N ASP A 120 15.38 11.17 12.04
CA ASP A 120 14.69 12.42 12.36
C ASP A 120 15.02 12.93 13.77
N ALA A 121 14.93 12.05 14.77
CA ALA A 121 15.25 12.38 16.16
C ALA A 121 16.69 12.87 16.31
N TYR A 122 17.65 12.20 15.65
CA TYR A 122 19.05 12.59 15.67
C TYR A 122 19.28 13.96 14.99
N VAL A 123 18.72 14.18 13.80
CA VAL A 123 18.81 15.47 13.11
C VAL A 123 18.19 16.61 13.94
N LYS A 124 17.06 16.38 14.60
CA LYS A 124 16.45 17.36 15.50
C LYS A 124 17.36 17.72 16.66
N GLU A 125 18.10 16.77 17.22
CA GLU A 125 19.07 17.05 18.27
C GLU A 125 20.25 17.88 17.77
N GLU A 126 20.74 17.62 16.55
CA GLU A 126 21.80 18.43 15.95
C GLU A 126 21.33 19.85 15.62
N TYR A 127 20.10 20.00 15.14
CA TYR A 127 19.47 21.32 15.01
C TYR A 127 19.35 22.02 16.36
N ARG A 128 19.04 21.29 17.44
CA ARG A 128 18.91 21.86 18.78
C ARG A 128 20.23 22.45 19.25
N LYS A 129 21.35 21.76 18.99
CA LYS A 129 22.70 22.26 19.28
C LYS A 129 23.02 23.53 18.48
N ILE A 130 22.82 23.50 17.16
CA ILE A 130 23.08 24.65 16.28
C ILE A 130 22.24 25.87 16.70
N LEU A 131 20.96 25.67 17.01
CA LEU A 131 20.06 26.75 17.46
C LEU A 131 20.51 27.32 18.79
N LYS A 132 20.86 26.44 19.74
CA LYS A 132 21.26 26.83 21.09
C LYS A 132 22.49 27.71 21.06
N GLU A 133 23.52 27.31 20.33
CA GLU A 133 24.75 28.08 20.16
C GLU A 133 24.48 29.48 19.60
N GLU A 134 23.54 29.61 18.66
CA GLU A 134 23.25 30.90 18.04
C GLU A 134 22.37 31.79 18.93
N ILE A 135 21.41 31.23 19.66
CA ILE A 135 20.64 31.97 20.67
C ILE A 135 21.57 32.50 21.77
N GLU A 136 22.53 31.70 22.25
CA GLU A 136 23.52 32.13 23.26
C GLU A 136 24.37 33.32 22.79
N LYS A 137 24.58 33.47 21.48
CA LYS A 137 25.28 34.62 20.89
C LYS A 137 24.38 35.83 20.66
N CYS A 138 23.14 35.63 20.21
CA CYS A 138 22.25 36.71 19.79
C CYS A 138 21.43 37.30 20.95
N LEU A 139 20.93 36.46 21.86
CA LEU A 139 20.05 36.89 22.95
C LEU A 139 20.70 37.95 23.85
N PRO A 140 21.96 37.81 24.34
CA PRO A 140 22.58 38.83 25.19
C PRO A 140 22.74 40.18 24.51
N LYS A 141 22.92 40.21 23.19
CA LYS A 141 23.01 41.46 22.41
C LYS A 141 21.68 42.20 22.44
N TRP A 142 20.58 41.48 22.23
CA TRP A 142 19.24 42.06 22.28
C TRP A 142 18.83 42.48 23.68
N GLU A 143 19.19 41.71 24.71
CA GLU A 143 18.96 42.11 26.12
C GLU A 143 19.70 43.41 26.47
N ALA A 144 20.96 43.56 26.02
CA ALA A 144 21.75 44.76 26.25
C ALA A 144 21.19 46.00 25.52
N GLN A 145 20.71 45.82 24.28
CA GLN A 145 20.17 46.94 23.47
C GLN A 145 18.78 47.38 23.93
N THR A 146 17.93 46.43 24.31
CA THR A 146 16.54 46.71 24.72
C THR A 146 16.41 47.02 26.21
N GLY A 147 17.35 46.55 27.04
CA GLY A 147 17.26 46.63 28.49
C GLY A 147 16.28 45.61 29.10
N LEU A 148 15.67 44.74 28.30
CA LEU A 148 14.78 43.66 28.74
C LEU A 148 15.60 42.40 28.99
N LYS A 149 15.35 41.71 30.11
CA LYS A 149 16.05 40.46 30.46
C LYS A 149 15.07 39.33 30.69
N CYS A 150 15.37 38.18 30.09
CA CYS A 150 14.71 36.93 30.40
C CYS A 150 15.45 36.21 31.53
N ASP A 151 14.73 35.42 32.32
CA ASP A 151 15.32 34.63 33.42
C ASP A 151 15.80 33.26 32.91
N SER A 152 15.16 32.73 31.87
CA SER A 152 15.56 31.48 31.20
C SER A 152 14.94 31.36 29.80
N TRP A 153 15.49 30.46 28.98
CA TRP A 153 14.91 30.11 27.69
C TRP A 153 15.11 28.64 27.33
N GLN A 154 14.26 28.12 26.44
CA GLN A 154 14.31 26.74 25.94
C GLN A 154 13.98 26.67 24.44
N THR A 155 14.36 25.56 23.80
CA THR A 155 13.96 25.24 22.43
C THR A 155 12.95 24.08 22.45
N LYS A 156 11.81 24.24 21.76
CA LYS A 156 10.79 23.19 21.58
C LYS A 156 10.47 23.08 20.10
N TYR A 157 10.14 21.88 19.61
CA TYR A 157 9.59 21.76 18.27
C TYR A 157 8.13 22.22 18.32
N MET A 158 7.81 23.33 17.66
CA MET A 158 6.46 23.92 17.69
C MET A 158 5.83 23.91 16.30
N ILE A 159 4.51 23.71 16.26
CA ILE A 159 3.76 23.55 15.00
C ILE A 159 3.11 24.88 14.59
N THR A 160 2.62 25.65 15.56
CA THR A 160 1.73 26.81 15.31
C THR A 160 2.39 28.16 15.57
N LYS A 161 3.59 28.17 16.15
CA LYS A 161 4.29 29.37 16.60
C LYS A 161 5.80 29.25 16.36
N TRP A 162 6.45 30.39 16.17
CA TRP A 162 7.91 30.49 16.06
C TRP A 162 8.61 30.74 17.40
N GLY A 163 7.88 31.28 18.37
CA GLY A 163 8.32 31.47 19.75
C GLY A 163 7.13 31.64 20.69
N ALA A 164 7.43 31.67 21.99
CA ALA A 164 6.47 32.04 23.03
C ALA A 164 7.18 32.67 24.24
N CYS A 165 6.46 33.49 24.99
CA CYS A 165 6.96 34.17 26.18
C CYS A 165 5.99 33.99 27.36
N SER A 166 6.50 33.51 28.49
CA SER A 166 5.79 33.53 29.78
C SER A 166 6.24 34.76 30.54
N THR A 167 5.39 35.78 30.60
CA THR A 167 5.74 37.06 31.21
C THR A 167 5.98 36.95 32.72
N ASP A 168 5.26 36.05 33.39
CA ASP A 168 5.28 35.95 34.86
C ASP A 168 6.56 35.25 35.35
N LYS A 169 7.07 34.30 34.56
CA LYS A 169 8.33 33.58 34.81
C LYS A 169 9.52 34.13 33.99
N LYS A 170 9.29 35.19 33.21
CA LYS A 170 10.21 35.76 32.20
C LYS A 170 10.95 34.70 31.37
N LYS A 171 10.24 33.64 31.00
CA LYS A 171 10.80 32.47 30.28
C LYS A 171 10.41 32.53 28.81
N LEU A 172 11.40 32.36 27.92
CA LEU A 172 11.20 32.37 26.48
C LEU A 172 11.30 30.96 25.89
N TRP A 173 10.52 30.67 24.86
CA TRP A 173 10.62 29.45 24.08
C TRP A 173 10.84 29.78 22.61
N PHE A 174 11.73 29.02 21.97
CA PHE A 174 12.07 29.18 20.56
C PHE A 174 11.77 27.91 19.79
N ASN A 175 11.20 28.05 18.59
CA ASN A 175 10.90 26.90 17.74
C ASN A 175 12.19 26.34 17.12
N LEU A 176 12.39 25.02 17.23
CA LEU A 176 13.53 24.30 16.64
C LEU A 176 13.67 24.52 15.12
N GLN A 177 12.55 24.75 14.43
CA GLN A 177 12.56 24.99 12.98
C GLN A 177 13.27 26.30 12.57
N LEU A 178 13.57 27.21 13.52
CA LEU A 178 14.29 28.45 13.23
C LEU A 178 15.69 28.23 12.67
N VAL A 179 16.33 27.08 12.94
CA VAL A 179 17.62 26.68 12.35
C VAL A 179 17.60 26.70 10.83
N GLN A 180 16.44 26.41 10.24
CA GLN A 180 16.31 26.32 8.78
C GLN A 180 16.12 27.69 8.13
N LYS A 181 15.92 28.75 8.93
CA LYS A 181 15.57 30.10 8.47
C LYS A 181 16.80 31.01 8.49
N PRO A 182 16.86 32.06 7.66
CA PRO A 182 17.94 33.04 7.72
C PRO A 182 18.12 33.62 9.12
N HIS A 183 19.34 33.97 9.52
CA HIS A 183 19.65 34.50 10.86
C HIS A 183 18.75 35.68 11.27
N ALA A 184 18.41 36.56 10.33
CA ALA A 184 17.51 37.68 10.59
C ALA A 184 16.15 37.24 11.19
N CYS A 185 15.64 36.07 10.81
CA CYS A 185 14.41 35.51 11.35
C CYS A 185 14.55 35.12 12.83
N LEU A 186 15.71 34.59 13.23
CA LEU A 186 15.99 34.27 14.64
C LEU A 186 16.06 35.55 15.47
N ASP A 187 16.79 36.56 14.99
CA ASP A 187 16.86 37.88 15.64
C ASP A 187 15.48 38.51 15.81
N TYR A 188 14.64 38.41 14.77
CA TYR A 188 13.25 38.88 14.83
C TYR A 188 12.45 38.18 15.93
N VAL A 189 12.53 36.84 16.04
CA VAL A 189 11.79 36.09 17.07
C VAL A 189 12.34 36.39 18.47
N ILE A 190 13.65 36.47 18.66
CA ILE A 190 14.25 36.85 19.95
C ILE A 190 13.74 38.22 20.40
N LEU A 191 13.80 39.22 19.53
CA LEU A 191 13.31 40.57 19.84
C LEU A 191 11.78 40.58 20.08
N HIS A 192 11.02 39.78 19.32
CA HIS A 192 9.57 39.63 19.48
C HIS A 192 9.21 39.10 20.87
N GLU A 193 9.83 38.00 21.29
CA GLU A 193 9.54 37.37 22.57
C GLU A 193 10.07 38.20 23.76
N LEU A 194 11.20 38.89 23.61
CA LEU A 194 11.67 39.87 24.62
C LEU A 194 10.70 41.04 24.76
N THR A 195 10.18 41.58 23.65
CA THR A 195 9.21 42.69 23.68
C THR A 195 7.92 42.30 24.41
N HIS A 196 7.57 41.02 24.43
CA HIS A 196 6.45 40.52 25.23
C HIS A 196 6.61 40.67 26.76
N LEU A 197 7.85 40.88 27.25
CA LEU A 197 8.10 41.25 28.64
C LEU A 197 7.67 42.70 28.96
N LEU A 198 7.59 43.57 27.96
CA LEU A 198 7.14 44.96 28.09
C LEU A 198 5.63 45.09 27.90
N THR A 199 5.07 44.43 26.89
CA THR A 199 3.63 44.39 26.64
C THR A 199 3.15 43.03 26.15
N ARG A 200 2.08 42.53 26.76
CA ARG A 200 1.48 41.23 26.41
C ARG A 200 0.74 41.23 25.07
N LYS A 201 0.40 42.40 24.53
CA LYS A 201 -0.38 42.55 23.30
C LYS A 201 0.48 43.19 22.22
N HIS A 202 0.20 42.87 20.95
CA HIS A 202 0.80 43.56 19.79
C HIS A 202 0.17 44.96 19.58
N ASP A 203 0.16 45.77 20.63
CA ASP A 203 -0.39 47.12 20.64
C ASP A 203 0.61 48.16 20.12
N VAL A 204 0.27 49.45 20.23
CA VAL A 204 1.13 50.56 19.77
C VAL A 204 2.50 50.53 20.45
N THR A 205 2.55 50.12 21.73
CA THR A 205 3.80 50.00 22.49
C THR A 205 4.68 48.89 21.92
N PHE A 206 4.10 47.75 21.56
CA PHE A 206 4.82 46.65 20.91
C PHE A 206 5.40 47.09 19.56
N ILE A 207 4.57 47.72 18.72
CA ILE A 207 4.96 48.16 17.38
C ILE A 207 6.08 49.21 17.46
N ALA A 208 5.96 50.19 18.36
CA ALA A 208 6.97 51.21 18.54
C ALA A 208 8.31 50.63 19.03
N HIS A 209 8.27 49.62 19.91
CA HIS A 209 9.47 48.94 20.38
C HIS A 209 10.17 48.16 19.25
N MET A 210 9.40 47.40 18.46
CA MET A 210 9.94 46.68 17.29
C MET A 210 10.48 47.64 16.23
N ASP A 211 9.79 48.76 15.95
CA ASP A 211 10.22 49.78 14.98
C ASP A 211 11.52 50.47 15.40
N LYS A 212 11.70 50.70 16.70
CA LYS A 212 12.91 51.32 17.25
C LYS A 212 14.15 50.42 17.09
N TYR A 213 14.01 49.12 17.35
CA TYR A 213 15.15 48.21 17.46
C TYR A 213 15.39 47.37 16.19
N MET A 214 14.39 47.16 15.35
CA MET A 214 14.52 46.45 14.08
C MET A 214 13.57 47.05 13.03
N PRO A 215 13.87 48.20 12.41
CA PRO A 215 12.96 48.91 11.51
C PRO A 215 12.39 48.09 10.35
N ASN A 216 13.14 47.08 9.88
CA ASN A 216 12.76 46.16 8.81
C ASN A 216 12.03 44.89 9.31
N TRP A 217 11.61 44.82 10.58
CA TRP A 217 11.01 43.61 11.17
C TRP A 217 9.77 43.11 10.42
N ARG A 218 9.03 44.00 9.73
CA ARG A 218 7.86 43.64 8.93
C ARG A 218 8.25 42.83 7.69
N GLU A 219 9.38 43.14 7.07
CA GLU A 219 9.92 42.41 5.92
C GLU A 219 10.44 41.04 6.37
N VAL A 220 11.20 41.02 7.47
CA VAL A 220 11.73 39.77 8.07
C VAL A 220 10.59 38.86 8.54
N ARG A 221 9.54 39.42 9.16
CA ARG A 221 8.33 38.67 9.54
C ARG A 221 7.63 38.08 8.32
N LYS A 222 7.54 38.85 7.23
CA LYS A 222 6.95 38.38 5.97
C LYS A 222 7.78 37.24 5.40
N GLU A 223 9.10 37.39 5.32
CA GLU A 223 10.01 36.33 4.89
C GLU A 223 9.89 35.06 5.75
N LEU A 224 9.82 35.20 7.07
CA LEU A 224 9.62 34.09 8.01
C LEU A 224 8.29 33.37 7.76
N ASN A 225 7.20 34.10 7.51
CA ASN A 225 5.88 33.52 7.27
C ASN A 225 5.72 32.94 5.86
N ASP A 226 6.40 33.51 4.86
CA ASP A 226 6.38 33.06 3.47
C ASP A 226 7.34 31.86 3.26
N SER A 227 8.27 31.64 4.19
CA SER A 227 9.22 30.54 4.14
C SER A 227 8.55 29.18 4.43
N ARG A 228 8.86 28.16 3.62
CA ARG A 228 8.27 26.82 3.73
C ARG A 228 8.45 26.23 5.14
N LEU A 229 7.36 25.85 5.79
CA LEU A 229 7.38 25.01 7.00
C LEU A 229 7.73 23.57 6.60
N ASP A 230 8.40 22.84 7.49
CA ASP A 230 8.69 21.43 7.25
C ASP A 230 7.40 20.62 7.08
N TYR A 231 7.50 19.48 6.38
CA TYR A 231 6.39 18.52 6.32
C TYR A 231 6.03 18.11 7.75
N TYR A 232 4.79 18.38 8.13
CA TYR A 232 4.19 17.93 9.38
C TYR A 232 3.12 16.91 9.03
N GLU A 233 3.32 15.68 9.49
CA GLU A 233 2.26 14.68 9.47
C GLU A 233 1.28 15.07 10.58
N ALA A 234 0.11 15.59 10.21
CA ALA A 234 -0.98 15.80 11.16
C ALA A 234 -1.64 14.45 11.51
N GLN A 235 -0.83 13.51 11.99
CA GLN A 235 -1.19 12.21 12.50
C GLN A 235 -0.02 11.79 13.40
N ASP A 236 -0.13 12.01 14.71
CA ASP A 236 0.57 11.18 15.71
C ASP A 236 0.16 11.52 17.17
N GLU A 237 -0.94 12.24 17.42
CA GLU A 237 -1.75 11.86 18.59
C GLU A 237 -2.69 10.76 18.09
N SER A 238 -2.44 9.52 18.53
CA SER A 238 -3.34 8.41 18.25
C SER A 238 -4.76 8.77 18.71
N PRO A 239 -5.83 8.32 18.03
CA PRO A 239 -7.18 8.62 18.50
C PRO A 239 -7.42 8.17 19.95
N LEU A 240 -6.74 7.11 20.40
CA LEU A 240 -6.73 6.68 21.80
C LEU A 240 -6.06 7.71 22.72
N GLN A 241 -4.88 8.22 22.35
CA GLN A 241 -4.20 9.29 23.10
C GLN A 241 -5.08 10.54 23.20
N LYS A 242 -5.69 10.97 22.08
CA LYS A 242 -6.65 12.10 22.09
C LYS A 242 -7.80 11.89 23.06
N LEU A 243 -8.33 10.68 23.12
CA LEU A 243 -9.43 10.34 24.02
C LEU A 243 -8.98 10.39 25.48
N ILE A 244 -7.79 9.86 25.77
CA ILE A 244 -7.18 9.88 27.10
C ILE A 244 -6.90 11.33 27.54
N ASP A 245 -6.26 12.13 26.69
CA ASP A 245 -5.97 13.54 26.96
C ASP A 245 -7.24 14.36 27.25
N GLN A 246 -8.35 14.02 26.61
CA GLN A 246 -9.63 14.72 26.79
C GLN A 246 -10.40 14.28 28.03
N SER A 247 -10.27 13.02 28.45
CA SER A 247 -11.19 12.41 29.41
C SER A 247 -10.54 11.88 30.69
N ARG A 248 -9.25 11.58 30.69
CA ARG A 248 -8.52 10.91 31.79
C ARG A 248 -7.14 11.50 32.08
N TYR A 249 -6.81 12.67 31.51
CA TYR A 249 -5.54 13.36 31.76
C TYR A 249 -5.30 13.62 33.25
N ASP A 250 -6.32 14.11 33.98
CA ASP A 250 -6.19 14.38 35.41
C ASP A 250 -5.90 13.10 36.22
N ASP A 251 -6.55 11.98 35.89
CA ASP A 251 -6.32 10.70 36.57
C ASP A 251 -4.88 10.20 36.40
N ILE A 252 -4.33 10.34 35.18
CA ILE A 252 -2.96 9.94 34.85
C ILE A 252 -1.94 10.87 35.52
N ARG A 253 -2.18 12.18 35.48
CA ARG A 253 -1.35 13.18 36.16
C ARG A 253 -1.31 12.89 37.66
N ASP A 254 -2.46 12.67 38.28
CA ASP A 254 -2.55 12.49 39.73
C ASP A 254 -1.86 11.18 40.17
N ALA A 255 -1.96 10.10 39.37
CA ALA A 255 -1.24 8.86 39.60
C ALA A 255 0.29 9.01 39.46
N ALA A 256 0.76 9.74 38.44
CA ALA A 256 2.17 10.06 38.25
C ALA A 256 2.75 10.85 39.44
N ILE A 257 2.01 11.85 39.92
CA ILE A 257 2.39 12.66 41.08
C ILE A 257 2.45 11.81 42.35
N ALA A 258 1.45 10.96 42.58
CA ALA A 258 1.40 10.08 43.75
C ALA A 258 2.60 9.12 43.80
N PHE A 259 2.95 8.51 42.67
CA PHE A 259 4.10 7.60 42.57
C PHE A 259 5.42 8.27 42.94
N ILE A 260 5.68 9.47 42.40
CA ILE A 260 6.90 10.25 42.69
C ILE A 260 6.95 10.67 44.18
N GLN A 261 5.80 10.93 44.80
CA GLN A 261 5.72 11.32 46.21
C GLN A 261 5.92 10.12 47.16
N GLU A 262 5.41 8.94 46.82
CA GLU A 262 5.51 7.74 47.65
C GLU A 262 6.94 7.19 47.76
N GLU A 263 7.71 7.16 46.65
CA GLU A 263 9.12 6.76 46.64
C GLU A 263 9.99 7.58 47.62
N GLN A 264 9.57 8.79 47.96
CA GLN A 264 10.34 9.76 48.74
C GLN A 264 9.97 9.82 50.22
N SER A 265 9.06 8.95 50.68
CA SER A 265 8.58 8.90 52.07
C SER A 265 9.66 8.55 53.10
N GLY A 266 10.89 8.24 52.67
CA GLY A 266 12.05 7.97 53.51
C GLY A 266 13.03 9.14 53.74
N ASP A 267 12.95 10.26 53.01
CA ASP A 267 13.96 11.33 53.07
C ASP A 267 13.37 12.73 53.30
N ALA A 268 13.99 13.51 54.18
CA ALA A 268 13.36 14.63 54.90
C ALA A 268 13.17 15.95 54.11
N LYS A 269 13.13 15.93 52.77
CA LYS A 269 12.84 17.13 51.95
C LYS A 269 11.94 16.78 50.77
N LYS A 270 10.68 17.27 50.82
CA LYS A 270 9.67 17.08 49.77
C LYS A 270 10.09 17.75 48.46
N SER A 271 10.19 16.96 47.39
CA SER A 271 10.25 17.43 46.01
C SER A 271 8.85 17.85 45.54
N SER A 272 8.75 18.83 44.62
CA SER A 272 7.48 19.21 44.00
C SER A 272 7.47 18.87 42.51
N VAL A 273 6.45 18.13 42.07
CA VAL A 273 6.17 17.91 40.65
C VAL A 273 5.50 19.17 40.10
N ILE A 274 6.07 19.77 39.06
CA ILE A 274 5.62 21.06 38.51
C ILE A 274 4.69 20.88 37.32
N ASP A 275 4.98 19.89 36.49
CA ASP A 275 4.26 19.64 35.25
C ASP A 275 4.33 18.15 34.90
N ALA A 276 3.28 17.63 34.28
CA ALA A 276 3.25 16.27 33.74
C ALA A 276 2.59 16.29 32.35
N GLU A 277 3.33 15.90 31.31
CA GLU A 277 2.80 15.79 29.94
C GLU A 277 2.63 14.30 29.59
N ILE A 278 1.50 13.95 28.94
CA ILE A 278 1.34 12.63 28.32
C ILE A 278 2.07 12.66 26.99
N GLU A 279 3.14 11.88 26.87
CA GLU A 279 3.99 11.84 25.68
C GLU A 279 3.44 10.88 24.64
N ASN A 280 3.00 9.69 25.08
CA ASN A 280 2.54 8.65 24.17
C ASN A 280 1.68 7.59 24.87
N VAL A 281 0.94 6.81 24.06
CA VAL A 281 0.25 5.60 24.47
C VAL A 281 0.82 4.43 23.67
N ILE A 282 1.42 3.47 24.35
CA ILE A 282 2.12 2.33 23.77
C ILE A 282 1.61 1.01 24.36
N HIS A 283 2.11 -0.12 23.86
CA HIS A 283 1.77 -1.47 24.36
C HIS A 283 0.26 -1.71 24.51
N ILE A 284 -0.48 -1.32 23.48
CA ILE A 284 -1.92 -1.51 23.48
C ILE A 284 -2.19 -2.98 23.17
N GLU A 285 -2.90 -3.67 24.07
CA GLU A 285 -3.23 -5.08 23.94
C GLU A 285 -4.69 -5.33 24.33
N GLN A 286 -5.22 -6.47 23.91
CA GLN A 286 -6.58 -6.89 24.24
C GLN A 286 -6.52 -8.19 25.07
N PRO A 287 -6.39 -8.11 26.41
CA PRO A 287 -6.24 -9.30 27.26
C PRO A 287 -7.49 -10.18 27.24
N GLU A 288 -8.68 -9.56 27.18
CA GLU A 288 -9.97 -10.25 27.15
C GLU A 288 -10.95 -9.56 26.19
N GLU A 289 -11.99 -10.26 25.77
CA GLU A 289 -13.03 -9.67 24.92
C GLU A 289 -13.72 -8.52 25.64
N GLY A 290 -13.72 -7.34 25.02
CA GLY A 290 -14.28 -6.14 25.63
C GLY A 290 -13.36 -5.40 26.61
N ILE A 291 -12.10 -5.77 26.78
CA ILE A 291 -11.13 -5.06 27.64
C ILE A 291 -9.88 -4.73 26.84
N ILE A 292 -9.39 -3.49 26.95
CA ILE A 292 -8.11 -3.06 26.36
C ILE A 292 -7.18 -2.65 27.49
N ALA A 293 -5.95 -3.13 27.45
CA ALA A 293 -4.86 -2.67 28.29
C ALA A 293 -3.87 -1.85 27.44
N PHE A 294 -3.24 -0.84 28.03
CA PHE A 294 -2.25 0.00 27.36
C PHE A 294 -1.34 0.69 28.37
N ASP A 295 -0.14 1.06 27.93
CA ASP A 295 0.82 1.81 28.72
C ASP A 295 0.83 3.27 28.30
N VAL A 296 0.57 4.18 29.25
CA VAL A 296 0.73 5.62 29.03
C VAL A 296 2.14 6.03 29.46
N ILE A 297 2.87 6.65 28.55
CA ILE A 297 4.17 7.25 28.83
C ILE A 297 3.95 8.71 29.20
N ALA A 298 4.35 9.08 30.41
CA ALA A 298 4.24 10.45 30.91
C ALA A 298 5.63 11.00 31.27
N SER A 299 5.92 12.21 30.85
CA SER A 299 7.08 12.98 31.30
C SER A 299 6.67 13.85 32.49
N CYS A 300 7.51 13.91 33.53
CA CYS A 300 7.25 14.67 34.76
C CYS A 300 8.44 15.55 35.09
N ASP A 301 8.21 16.86 35.20
CA ASP A 301 9.23 17.82 35.65
C ASP A 301 9.26 17.86 37.17
N VAL A 302 10.31 17.27 37.77
CA VAL A 302 10.48 17.20 39.22
C VAL A 302 11.48 18.25 39.70
N GLU A 303 11.05 19.12 40.60
CA GLU A 303 11.91 20.09 41.28
C GLU A 303 12.67 19.45 42.44
N MET A 304 14.00 19.42 42.34
CA MET A 304 14.84 18.93 43.43
C MET A 304 15.17 20.04 44.43
N PRO A 305 15.11 19.77 45.76
CA PRO A 305 15.54 20.72 46.78
C PRO A 305 17.01 21.13 46.59
N PRO A 306 17.37 22.41 46.73
CA PRO A 306 18.74 22.86 46.49
C PRO A 306 19.71 22.31 47.53
N VAL A 307 20.73 21.56 47.08
CA VAL A 307 21.89 21.19 47.90
C VAL A 307 22.88 22.37 48.01
N SER A 308 22.93 23.27 47.01
CA SER A 308 23.59 24.58 47.10
C SER A 308 22.97 25.58 46.12
N ARG A 309 22.38 26.68 46.63
CA ARG A 309 21.89 27.94 45.99
C ARG A 309 21.28 27.97 44.56
N LYS A 310 21.05 26.86 43.86
CA LYS A 310 20.23 26.74 42.64
C LYS A 310 19.49 25.40 42.68
N GLY A 311 18.16 25.43 42.58
CA GLY A 311 17.37 24.23 42.29
C GLY A 311 17.64 23.77 40.86
N TYR A 312 17.57 22.47 40.61
CA TYR A 312 17.65 21.88 39.27
C TYR A 312 16.45 20.98 39.04
N PHE A 313 15.97 20.94 37.81
CA PHE A 313 14.85 20.10 37.39
C PHE A 313 15.38 18.83 36.80
N ILE A 314 14.75 17.71 37.15
CA ILE A 314 14.97 16.43 36.50
C ILE A 314 13.66 16.03 35.83
N GLU A 315 13.74 15.78 34.54
CA GLU A 315 12.67 15.16 33.77
C GLU A 315 12.68 13.65 34.09
N ARG A 316 11.60 13.14 34.68
CA ARG A 316 11.40 11.71 34.90
C ARG A 316 10.36 11.18 33.92
N TRP A 317 10.64 10.01 33.36
CA TRP A 317 9.75 9.32 32.44
C TRP A 317 9.09 8.16 33.18
N LEU A 318 7.76 8.20 33.26
CA LEU A 318 6.95 7.19 33.93
C LEU A 318 6.16 6.39 32.91
N LYS A 319 5.98 5.12 33.23
CA LYS A 319 5.14 4.16 32.51
C LYS A 319 3.92 3.83 33.38
N ILE A 320 2.73 4.14 32.91
CA ILE A 320 1.46 3.96 33.63
C ILE A 320 0.62 2.93 32.90
N HIS A 321 0.53 1.71 33.44
CA HIS A 321 -0.27 0.63 32.88
C HIS A 321 -1.75 0.84 33.20
N CYS A 322 -2.58 0.93 32.18
CA CYS A 322 -4.00 1.23 32.26
C CYS A 322 -4.84 0.13 31.62
N GLN A 323 -6.07 -0.04 32.11
CA GLN A 323 -7.09 -0.89 31.50
C GLN A 323 -8.40 -0.12 31.31
N VAL A 324 -9.12 -0.42 30.24
CA VAL A 324 -10.46 0.12 29.98
C VAL A 324 -11.38 -0.95 29.43
N THR A 325 -12.61 -0.99 29.95
CA THR A 325 -13.69 -1.78 29.38
C THR A 325 -14.29 -1.06 28.17
N LEU A 326 -14.36 -1.73 27.03
CA LEU A 326 -14.95 -1.23 25.79
C LEU A 326 -16.45 -1.01 25.96
N GLY A 327 -16.89 0.23 25.87
CA GLY A 327 -18.27 0.65 26.09
C GLY A 327 -18.65 1.91 25.31
N ILE A 328 -19.68 2.63 25.75
CA ILE A 328 -20.09 3.92 25.14
C ILE A 328 -19.17 5.06 25.64
N ASP A 329 -18.54 4.88 26.80
CA ASP A 329 -17.66 5.84 27.47
C ASP A 329 -16.46 5.15 28.15
N MET A 330 -15.51 5.94 28.66
CA MET A 330 -14.34 5.47 29.42
C MET A 330 -14.70 5.08 30.87
N SER A 331 -15.94 4.69 31.18
CA SER A 331 -16.42 4.44 32.55
C SER A 331 -15.70 3.30 33.28
N GLY A 332 -15.11 2.37 32.53
CA GLY A 332 -14.31 1.25 33.06
C GLY A 332 -12.80 1.51 33.18
N PHE A 333 -12.33 2.76 33.06
CA PHE A 333 -10.90 3.08 33.12
C PHE A 333 -10.30 2.80 34.51
N ARG A 334 -9.18 2.08 34.55
CA ARG A 334 -8.44 1.73 35.76
C ARG A 334 -6.94 1.84 35.52
N ILE A 335 -6.23 2.41 36.50
CA ILE A 335 -4.76 2.40 36.54
C ILE A 335 -4.35 1.15 37.33
N MET A 336 -3.56 0.30 36.70
CA MET A 336 -3.17 -1.01 37.23
C MET A 336 -1.79 -0.96 37.90
N ALA A 337 -0.86 -0.22 37.31
CA ALA A 337 0.48 -0.04 37.84
C ALA A 337 1.11 1.27 37.34
N VAL A 338 2.01 1.84 38.13
CA VAL A 338 2.89 2.95 37.74
C VAL A 338 4.31 2.52 38.05
N GLY A 339 5.24 2.77 37.12
CA GLY A 339 6.65 2.46 37.30
C GLY A 339 7.55 3.36 36.47
N ASP A 340 8.86 3.25 36.69
CA ASP A 340 9.85 3.94 35.85
C ASP A 340 9.88 3.35 34.44
N CYS A 341 10.14 4.21 33.45
CA CYS A 341 10.25 3.81 32.07
C CYS A 341 11.64 3.18 31.80
N GLU A 342 11.78 1.87 32.02
CA GLU A 342 12.93 1.11 31.51
C GLU A 342 12.71 0.69 30.04
N PRO A 343 13.77 0.68 29.20
CA PRO A 343 13.70 0.13 27.86
C PRO A 343 13.55 -1.40 27.93
N GLN A 344 12.31 -1.89 27.87
CA GLN A 344 12.01 -3.32 27.81
C GLN A 344 12.05 -3.85 26.37
N GLU A 345 12.60 -5.06 26.21
CA GLU A 345 12.52 -5.85 24.98
C GLU A 345 11.06 -6.24 24.70
N GLU A 346 10.66 -6.09 23.44
CA GLU A 346 9.28 -6.14 22.99
C GLU A 346 8.77 -7.58 22.80
N SER A 347 7.58 -7.88 23.32
CA SER A 347 6.82 -9.10 23.00
C SER A 347 5.79 -8.75 21.90
N ASP A 348 5.85 -9.45 20.76
CA ASP A 348 5.24 -9.04 19.49
C ASP A 348 3.78 -9.50 19.25
N ASN A 349 3.20 -10.37 20.09
CA ASN A 349 2.10 -11.22 19.62
C ASN A 349 0.64 -10.75 19.86
N ASP A 350 0.37 -9.59 20.46
CA ASP A 350 -1.02 -9.12 20.68
C ASP A 350 -1.19 -7.58 20.63
N ARG A 351 -0.26 -6.89 19.95
CA ARG A 351 -0.25 -5.42 19.87
C ARG A 351 -1.34 -4.86 18.94
N LEU A 352 -1.96 -3.77 19.37
CA LEU A 352 -2.86 -2.93 18.57
C LEU A 352 -2.15 -1.63 18.16
N SER A 353 -2.55 -1.06 17.02
CA SER A 353 -2.14 0.27 16.59
C SER A 353 -2.78 1.36 17.47
N GLY A 354 -2.34 2.61 17.31
CA GLY A 354 -2.98 3.76 17.97
C GLY A 354 -4.46 3.98 17.59
N GLU A 355 -4.93 3.38 16.49
CA GLU A 355 -6.35 3.35 16.09
C GLU A 355 -7.06 2.09 16.61
N LEU A 356 -6.39 1.25 17.41
CA LEU A 356 -6.84 -0.05 17.91
C LEU A 356 -7.05 -1.13 16.83
N VAL A 357 -6.31 -1.05 15.73
CA VAL A 357 -6.26 -2.13 14.73
C VAL A 357 -5.19 -3.13 15.14
N PRO A 358 -5.47 -4.44 15.19
CA PRO A 358 -4.46 -5.47 15.45
C PRO A 358 -3.26 -5.36 14.52
N LEU A 359 -2.04 -5.53 15.05
CA LEU A 359 -0.81 -5.59 14.25
C LEU A 359 -0.49 -7.05 13.95
N ILE A 360 -1.12 -7.59 12.91
CA ILE A 360 -0.95 -8.99 12.49
C ILE A 360 -0.08 -9.02 11.25
N SER A 361 1.09 -9.64 11.32
CA SER A 361 1.94 -9.89 10.16
C SER A 361 1.43 -11.08 9.35
N ARG A 362 1.88 -11.20 8.08
CA ARG A 362 1.40 -12.27 7.20
C ARG A 362 1.76 -13.67 7.70
N ASP A 363 2.91 -13.81 8.36
CA ASP A 363 3.38 -15.04 8.98
C ASP A 363 2.58 -15.43 10.23
N GLN A 364 1.87 -14.49 10.86
CA GLN A 364 0.97 -14.76 12.00
C GLN A 364 -0.45 -15.19 11.57
N PHE A 365 -0.79 -15.20 10.28
CA PHE A 365 -2.16 -15.54 9.84
C PHE A 365 -2.59 -16.97 10.18
N GLU A 366 -1.65 -17.94 10.16
CA GLU A 366 -1.96 -19.31 10.58
C GLU A 366 -2.26 -19.34 12.08
N TYR A 367 -1.43 -18.68 12.88
CA TYR A 367 -1.60 -18.59 14.33
C TYR A 367 -2.94 -17.94 14.72
N GLU A 368 -3.34 -16.84 14.05
CA GLU A 368 -4.63 -16.19 14.31
C GLU A 368 -5.82 -17.07 13.89
N ALA A 369 -5.71 -17.81 12.79
CA ALA A 369 -6.74 -18.78 12.41
C ALA A 369 -6.86 -19.92 13.44
N GLU A 370 -5.74 -20.45 13.94
CA GLU A 370 -5.73 -21.48 14.97
C GLU A 370 -6.33 -20.97 16.29
N LYS A 371 -5.99 -19.74 16.71
CA LYS A 371 -6.56 -19.09 17.91
C LYS A 371 -8.08 -18.93 17.77
N PHE A 372 -8.57 -18.52 16.59
CA PHE A 372 -9.99 -18.42 16.28
C PHE A 372 -10.68 -19.79 16.38
N LEU A 373 -10.11 -20.82 15.76
CA LEU A 373 -10.70 -22.16 15.73
C LEU A 373 -10.64 -22.85 17.09
N ALA A 374 -9.57 -22.70 17.85
CA ALA A 374 -9.45 -23.26 19.20
C ALA A 374 -10.57 -22.77 20.12
N ARG A 375 -11.05 -21.55 19.89
CA ARG A 375 -12.14 -20.95 20.65
C ARG A 375 -13.53 -21.41 20.21
N TYR A 376 -13.79 -21.47 18.90
CA TYR A 376 -15.16 -21.68 18.38
C TYR A 376 -15.41 -23.07 17.79
N CYS A 377 -14.37 -23.78 17.34
CA CYS A 377 -14.50 -25.09 16.70
C CYS A 377 -13.18 -25.90 16.81
N PRO A 378 -12.73 -26.25 18.03
CA PRO A 378 -11.42 -26.86 18.28
C PRO A 378 -11.24 -28.21 17.56
N GLU A 379 -12.31 -28.95 17.32
CA GLU A 379 -12.28 -30.24 16.63
C GLU A 379 -11.69 -30.17 15.21
N THR A 380 -11.77 -29.01 14.56
CA THR A 380 -11.22 -28.77 13.20
C THR A 380 -9.69 -28.64 13.17
N LEU A 381 -9.06 -28.46 14.34
CA LEU A 381 -7.60 -28.44 14.50
C LEU A 381 -7.00 -29.84 14.62
N ASP A 382 -7.84 -30.85 14.90
CA ASP A 382 -7.41 -32.24 15.06
C ASP A 382 -7.90 -33.14 13.94
N LYS A 383 -9.05 -32.85 13.34
CA LYS A 383 -9.65 -33.65 12.27
C LYS A 383 -9.90 -32.82 11.01
N PRO A 384 -9.58 -33.35 9.81
CA PRO A 384 -9.89 -32.68 8.55
C PRO A 384 -11.39 -32.76 8.26
N ILE A 385 -12.15 -31.83 8.82
CA ILE A 385 -13.60 -31.74 8.66
C ILE A 385 -14.01 -30.35 8.20
N ARG A 386 -15.17 -30.28 7.54
CA ARG A 386 -15.82 -29.02 7.15
C ARG A 386 -16.07 -28.14 8.37
N VAL A 387 -15.50 -26.93 8.37
CA VAL A 387 -15.77 -25.93 9.42
C VAL A 387 -17.22 -25.44 9.33
N PRO A 388 -18.05 -25.61 10.38
CA PRO A 388 -19.44 -25.18 10.38
C PRO A 388 -19.55 -23.67 10.64
N ILE A 389 -19.08 -22.86 9.70
CA ILE A 389 -18.90 -21.41 9.90
C ILE A 389 -20.21 -20.68 10.22
N GLU A 390 -21.36 -21.16 9.74
CA GLU A 390 -22.68 -20.63 10.09
C GLU A 390 -23.03 -20.86 11.57
N LYS A 391 -22.64 -22.02 12.10
CA LYS A 391 -22.78 -22.33 13.53
C LYS A 391 -21.81 -21.48 14.35
N VAL A 392 -20.56 -21.33 13.89
CA VAL A 392 -19.56 -20.45 14.53
C VAL A 392 -20.09 -19.02 14.62
N ALA A 393 -20.68 -18.47 13.55
CA ALA A 393 -21.32 -17.15 13.58
C ALA A 393 -22.44 -17.09 14.63
N SER A 394 -23.27 -18.13 14.72
CA SER A 394 -24.34 -18.22 15.73
C SER A 394 -23.79 -18.28 17.16
N ASP A 395 -22.71 -19.03 17.40
CA ASP A 395 -22.02 -19.14 18.69
C ASP A 395 -21.35 -17.81 19.09
N MET A 396 -20.93 -17.01 18.10
CA MET A 396 -20.48 -15.61 18.26
C MET A 396 -21.64 -14.63 18.49
N LYS A 397 -22.88 -15.12 18.56
CA LYS A 397 -24.12 -14.34 18.69
C LYS A 397 -24.37 -13.39 17.52
N LEU A 398 -23.93 -13.79 16.33
CA LEU A 398 -24.15 -13.04 15.10
C LEU A 398 -25.42 -13.52 14.38
N GLN A 399 -26.20 -12.57 13.90
CA GLN A 399 -27.32 -12.83 13.00
C GLN A 399 -26.84 -12.70 11.55
N VAL A 400 -27.03 -13.73 10.72
CA VAL A 400 -26.68 -13.70 9.30
C VAL A 400 -27.93 -13.46 8.45
N ILE A 401 -27.87 -12.49 7.53
CA ILE A 401 -28.95 -12.08 6.62
C ILE A 401 -28.42 -12.13 5.19
N GLU A 402 -29.18 -12.72 4.27
CA GLU A 402 -28.69 -13.06 2.91
C GLU A 402 -29.64 -12.65 1.78
N ASP A 403 -30.76 -12.02 2.09
CA ASP A 403 -31.84 -11.69 1.15
C ASP A 403 -31.79 -10.24 0.67
N ILE A 404 -30.75 -9.48 1.03
CA ILE A 404 -30.62 -8.05 0.74
C ILE A 404 -29.39 -7.79 -0.15
N PRO A 405 -29.58 -7.29 -1.39
CA PRO A 405 -28.48 -6.81 -2.21
C PRO A 405 -27.78 -5.62 -1.55
N LEU A 406 -26.45 -5.67 -1.44
CA LEU A 406 -25.66 -4.65 -0.75
C LEU A 406 -25.35 -3.43 -1.62
N SER A 407 -25.43 -3.58 -2.93
CA SER A 407 -25.16 -2.54 -3.93
C SER A 407 -25.80 -2.90 -5.28
N ASP A 408 -26.04 -1.90 -6.13
CA ASP A 408 -26.61 -2.17 -7.46
C ASP A 408 -25.60 -2.91 -8.37
N ASP A 409 -24.30 -2.63 -8.22
CA ASP A 409 -23.18 -3.13 -9.03
C ASP A 409 -22.37 -4.28 -8.40
N LEU A 410 -22.89 -4.90 -7.33
CA LEU A 410 -22.20 -5.94 -6.54
C LEU A 410 -20.87 -5.45 -5.93
N ALA A 411 -20.65 -4.15 -5.73
CA ALA A 411 -19.43 -3.61 -5.14
C ALA A 411 -19.03 -4.20 -3.78
N TYR A 412 -19.99 -4.74 -3.01
CA TYR A 412 -19.76 -5.33 -1.69
C TYR A 412 -20.25 -6.78 -1.62
N PHE A 413 -19.42 -7.68 -1.07
CA PHE A 413 -19.79 -9.08 -0.86
C PHE A 413 -20.42 -9.32 0.52
N GLY A 414 -19.89 -8.64 1.54
CA GLY A 414 -20.32 -8.80 2.93
C GLY A 414 -20.33 -7.47 3.65
N THR A 415 -21.09 -7.39 4.72
CA THR A 415 -21.10 -6.25 5.64
C THR A 415 -21.40 -6.72 7.06
N VAL A 416 -20.47 -6.50 7.98
CA VAL A 416 -20.66 -6.74 9.41
C VAL A 416 -20.97 -5.42 10.15
N ILE A 417 -21.94 -5.49 11.06
CA ILE A 417 -22.45 -4.33 11.81
C ILE A 417 -21.94 -4.32 13.24
N PHE A 418 -21.14 -3.31 13.58
CA PHE A 418 -20.61 -3.09 14.92
C PHE A 418 -21.48 -2.16 15.77
N ASP A 419 -22.32 -1.31 15.18
CA ASP A 419 -23.25 -0.47 15.91
C ASP A 419 -24.60 -0.31 15.21
N ASN A 420 -25.64 0.01 15.98
CA ASN A 420 -26.98 0.17 15.42
C ASN A 420 -27.06 1.42 14.54
N GLY A 421 -27.59 1.31 13.32
CA GLY A 421 -27.74 2.48 12.44
C GLY A 421 -28.12 2.15 11.00
N ASN A 422 -27.96 3.13 10.10
CA ASN A 422 -28.22 2.96 8.68
C ASN A 422 -26.91 2.77 7.93
N VAL A 423 -26.81 1.73 7.11
CA VAL A 423 -25.66 1.49 6.24
C VAL A 423 -25.86 2.28 4.95
N LEU A 424 -24.87 3.10 4.59
CA LEU A 424 -24.82 3.86 3.35
C LEU A 424 -23.91 3.19 2.30
N ASP A 425 -24.15 3.45 1.02
CA ASP A 425 -23.21 3.12 -0.07
C ASP A 425 -22.21 4.27 -0.35
N LYS A 426 -21.34 4.06 -1.34
CA LYS A 426 -20.38 5.06 -1.87
C LYS A 426 -21.02 6.39 -2.32
N HIS A 427 -22.31 6.41 -2.60
CA HIS A 427 -23.08 7.59 -3.01
C HIS A 427 -23.93 8.18 -1.87
N ARG A 428 -23.72 7.73 -0.62
CA ARG A 428 -24.50 8.12 0.57
C ARG A 428 -25.98 7.77 0.49
N LYS A 429 -26.35 6.77 -0.33
CA LYS A 429 -27.70 6.18 -0.36
C LYS A 429 -27.78 5.11 0.72
N ILE A 430 -28.88 5.08 1.47
CA ILE A 430 -29.10 4.05 2.49
C ILE A 430 -29.37 2.71 1.80
N THR A 431 -28.48 1.74 1.99
CA THR A 431 -28.61 0.36 1.51
C THR A 431 -29.33 -0.52 2.53
N ILE A 432 -28.99 -0.37 3.82
CA ILE A 432 -29.63 -1.10 4.91
C ILE A 432 -30.16 -0.11 5.94
N ARG A 433 -31.45 -0.21 6.25
CA ARG A 433 -32.11 0.63 7.26
C ARG A 433 -32.13 -0.06 8.61
N ASN A 434 -31.81 0.67 9.67
CA ASN A 434 -31.89 0.21 11.06
C ASN A 434 -31.17 -1.12 11.32
N ALA A 435 -30.01 -1.29 10.70
CA ALA A 435 -29.12 -2.41 10.93
C ALA A 435 -28.80 -2.54 12.43
N LYS A 436 -28.76 -3.78 12.93
CA LYS A 436 -28.50 -4.07 14.34
C LYS A 436 -27.07 -4.51 14.55
N ARG A 437 -26.44 -4.07 15.65
CA ARG A 437 -25.15 -4.58 16.10
C ARG A 437 -25.18 -6.11 16.16
N GLY A 438 -24.12 -6.75 15.68
CA GLY A 438 -24.02 -8.21 15.63
C GLY A 438 -24.80 -8.83 14.47
N THR A 439 -25.03 -8.07 13.39
CA THR A 439 -25.62 -8.60 12.16
C THR A 439 -24.56 -8.65 11.06
N ILE A 440 -24.51 -9.74 10.31
CA ILE A 440 -23.76 -9.88 9.06
C ILE A 440 -24.76 -9.92 7.92
N TYR A 441 -24.58 -9.04 6.93
CA TYR A 441 -25.31 -9.08 5.67
C TYR A 441 -24.40 -9.64 4.58
N LEU A 442 -24.87 -10.65 3.85
CA LEU A 442 -24.18 -11.20 2.69
C LEU A 442 -25.00 -10.89 1.44
N ASP A 443 -24.36 -10.41 0.38
CA ASP A 443 -25.08 -10.18 -0.87
C ASP A 443 -25.48 -11.54 -1.48
N PRO A 444 -26.77 -11.75 -1.85
CA PRO A 444 -27.25 -13.04 -2.37
C PRO A 444 -26.49 -13.49 -3.62
N ARG A 445 -25.92 -12.55 -4.40
CA ARG A 445 -25.19 -12.84 -5.63
C ARG A 445 -23.82 -13.46 -5.39
N VAL A 446 -23.25 -13.33 -4.19
CA VAL A 446 -21.95 -13.93 -3.80
C VAL A 446 -21.96 -15.45 -4.01
N SER A 447 -23.11 -16.09 -3.83
CA SER A 447 -23.26 -17.54 -4.03
C SER A 447 -22.99 -18.00 -5.48
N TYR A 448 -23.03 -17.08 -6.45
CA TYR A 448 -22.83 -17.36 -7.88
C TYR A 448 -21.44 -16.94 -8.38
N GLU A 449 -20.70 -16.13 -7.61
CA GLU A 449 -19.36 -15.67 -7.97
C GLU A 449 -18.30 -16.72 -7.62
N ARG A 450 -17.84 -17.48 -8.63
CA ARG A 450 -16.86 -18.57 -8.45
C ARG A 450 -15.41 -18.12 -8.31
N SER A 451 -15.11 -16.87 -8.68
CA SER A 451 -13.74 -16.36 -8.84
C SER A 451 -13.20 -15.64 -7.59
N VAL A 452 -14.07 -15.08 -6.74
CA VAL A 452 -13.67 -14.27 -5.57
C VAL A 452 -14.53 -14.61 -4.36
N GLY A 453 -14.14 -15.64 -3.61
CA GLY A 453 -14.74 -15.98 -2.32
C GLY A 453 -16.13 -16.62 -2.43
N THR A 454 -16.22 -17.89 -2.07
CA THR A 454 -17.53 -18.52 -1.84
C THR A 454 -18.23 -17.84 -0.67
N LYS A 455 -19.58 -17.91 -0.61
CA LYS A 455 -20.40 -17.43 0.52
C LYS A 455 -19.76 -17.72 1.90
N ARG A 456 -19.22 -18.92 2.09
CA ARG A 456 -18.58 -19.34 3.34
C ARG A 456 -17.26 -18.62 3.63
N THR A 457 -16.48 -18.32 2.60
CA THR A 457 -15.25 -17.51 2.72
C THR A 457 -15.59 -16.10 3.14
N THR A 458 -16.61 -15.50 2.54
CA THR A 458 -17.11 -14.17 2.94
C THR A 458 -17.62 -14.21 4.38
N LEU A 459 -18.40 -15.22 4.75
CA LEU A 459 -18.87 -15.36 6.14
C LEU A 459 -17.72 -15.53 7.14
N ALA A 460 -16.70 -16.35 6.83
CA ALA A 460 -15.51 -16.48 7.68
C ALA A 460 -14.72 -15.17 7.81
N HIS A 461 -14.65 -14.40 6.73
CA HIS A 461 -14.06 -13.06 6.70
C HIS A 461 -14.80 -12.08 7.60
N GLU A 462 -16.13 -12.00 7.51
CA GLU A 462 -16.96 -11.14 8.37
C GLU A 462 -16.92 -11.58 9.85
N CYS A 463 -16.89 -12.89 10.12
CA CYS A 463 -16.69 -13.43 11.46
C CYS A 463 -15.32 -13.01 12.02
N PHE A 464 -14.26 -13.02 11.22
CA PHE A 464 -12.95 -12.56 11.66
C PHE A 464 -12.94 -11.06 11.96
N HIS A 465 -13.62 -10.24 11.15
CA HIS A 465 -13.84 -8.83 11.48
C HIS A 465 -14.53 -8.67 12.84
N TRP A 466 -15.62 -9.41 13.08
CA TRP A 466 -16.29 -9.38 14.37
C TRP A 466 -15.40 -9.84 15.53
N TYR A 467 -14.53 -10.82 15.29
CA TYR A 467 -13.63 -11.35 16.33
C TYR A 467 -12.53 -10.36 16.71
N ARG A 468 -11.87 -9.72 15.73
CA ARG A 468 -10.62 -8.99 15.97
C ARG A 468 -10.68 -7.48 15.79
N HIS A 469 -11.68 -6.95 15.09
CA HIS A 469 -11.73 -5.53 14.72
C HIS A 469 -12.70 -4.68 15.56
N GLN A 470 -13.38 -5.25 16.56
CA GLN A 470 -14.25 -4.48 17.46
C GLN A 470 -13.56 -3.30 18.17
N PRO A 471 -12.30 -3.41 18.66
CA PRO A 471 -11.64 -2.31 19.36
C PRO A 471 -11.60 -1.00 18.55
N TYR A 472 -11.25 -1.08 17.27
CA TYR A 472 -11.26 0.06 16.35
C TYR A 472 -12.61 0.78 16.31
N HIS A 473 -13.70 0.03 16.10
CA HIS A 473 -15.05 0.61 15.99
C HIS A 473 -15.53 1.24 17.28
N VAL A 474 -15.19 0.65 18.42
CA VAL A 474 -15.53 1.23 19.73
C VAL A 474 -14.80 2.56 19.92
N LEU A 475 -13.52 2.66 19.57
CA LEU A 475 -12.78 3.92 19.64
C LEU A 475 -13.34 4.98 18.71
N MET A 476 -13.64 4.64 17.44
CA MET A 476 -14.24 5.57 16.48
C MET A 476 -15.57 6.14 17.01
N LYS A 477 -16.37 5.30 17.67
CA LYS A 477 -17.59 5.75 18.36
C LYS A 477 -17.29 6.68 19.53
N MET A 478 -16.34 6.33 20.40
CA MET A 478 -15.97 7.13 21.58
C MET A 478 -15.45 8.53 21.22
N ILE A 479 -14.70 8.66 20.12
CA ILE A 479 -14.22 9.96 19.62
C ILE A 479 -15.28 10.74 18.84
N GLY A 480 -16.49 10.20 18.69
CA GLY A 480 -17.60 10.83 17.97
C GLY A 480 -17.40 10.91 16.46
N ALA A 481 -16.66 9.97 15.86
CA ALA A 481 -16.58 9.85 14.41
C ALA A 481 -17.98 9.48 13.88
N ASN A 482 -18.62 10.41 13.16
CA ASN A 482 -19.97 10.23 12.65
C ASN A 482 -19.94 9.65 11.22
N ASP A 483 -19.00 8.75 10.95
CA ASP A 483 -18.81 8.11 9.66
C ASP A 483 -19.40 6.69 9.64
N ASN A 484 -19.71 6.23 8.43
CA ASN A 484 -20.24 4.88 8.19
C ASN A 484 -19.22 3.79 8.65
N LEU A 485 -17.92 4.14 8.65
CA LEU A 485 -16.80 3.29 9.06
C LEU A 485 -16.84 2.93 10.55
N GLY A 486 -17.21 3.85 11.45
CA GLY A 486 -17.34 3.54 12.87
C GLY A 486 -18.45 2.53 13.18
N MET A 487 -19.46 2.40 12.31
CA MET A 487 -20.66 1.59 12.52
C MET A 487 -20.59 0.21 11.84
N ALA A 488 -20.02 0.12 10.64
CA ALA A 488 -19.99 -1.12 9.85
C ALA A 488 -18.70 -1.23 9.01
N ILE A 489 -18.28 -2.47 8.74
CA ILE A 489 -17.28 -2.76 7.71
C ILE A 489 -18.03 -3.30 6.49
N GLN A 490 -17.77 -2.70 5.33
CA GLN A 490 -18.34 -3.14 4.05
C GLN A 490 -17.22 -3.74 3.19
N CYS A 491 -17.20 -5.06 3.06
CA CYS A 491 -16.18 -5.78 2.32
C CYS A 491 -16.29 -5.48 0.83
N GLN A 492 -15.33 -4.74 0.28
CA GLN A 492 -15.28 -4.35 -1.13
C GLN A 492 -14.68 -5.44 -2.01
N ILE A 493 -15.24 -5.61 -3.22
CA ILE A 493 -14.65 -6.46 -4.26
C ILE A 493 -13.26 -5.95 -4.66
N ALA A 494 -13.16 -4.67 -4.98
CA ALA A 494 -11.90 -4.02 -5.32
C ALA A 494 -11.24 -3.52 -4.03
N ALA A 495 -10.37 -4.31 -3.41
CA ALA A 495 -9.55 -3.81 -2.32
C ALA A 495 -8.52 -2.81 -2.84
N ASN A 496 -8.22 -1.76 -2.05
CA ASN A 496 -7.02 -0.96 -2.26
C ASN A 496 -5.79 -1.80 -1.88
N ASN A 497 -5.20 -2.55 -2.82
CA ASN A 497 -3.89 -3.15 -2.62
C ASN A 497 -2.77 -2.15 -2.98
N THR A 498 -2.98 -0.86 -2.70
CA THR A 498 -1.96 0.17 -2.88
C THR A 498 -0.77 -0.09 -1.95
N ASP A 499 0.32 0.65 -2.15
CA ASP A 499 1.48 0.69 -1.24
C ASP A 499 1.06 0.69 0.24
N SER A 500 1.52 -0.29 1.03
CA SER A 500 1.14 -0.46 2.45
C SER A 500 1.49 0.77 3.29
N ASP A 501 2.45 1.56 2.83
CA ASP A 501 2.86 2.82 3.45
C ASP A 501 1.74 3.90 3.41
N LYS A 502 0.68 3.67 2.62
CA LYS A 502 -0.48 4.58 2.48
C LYS A 502 -1.78 3.99 3.02
N TRP A 503 -1.75 2.78 3.57
CA TRP A 503 -2.94 2.10 4.07
C TRP A 503 -3.52 2.80 5.28
N LYS A 504 -4.83 2.97 5.28
CA LYS A 504 -5.60 3.38 6.46
C LYS A 504 -5.93 2.15 7.31
N ALA A 505 -6.39 2.36 8.55
CA ALA A 505 -6.86 1.29 9.43
C ALA A 505 -7.76 0.25 8.74
N VAL A 506 -8.74 0.70 7.93
CA VAL A 506 -9.67 -0.20 7.23
C VAL A 506 -8.97 -1.08 6.19
N ASP A 507 -7.98 -0.54 5.48
CA ASP A 507 -7.23 -1.32 4.48
C ASP A 507 -6.44 -2.45 5.17
N TRP A 508 -5.86 -2.17 6.35
CA TRP A 508 -5.20 -3.19 7.19
C TRP A 508 -6.17 -4.26 7.68
N MET A 509 -7.34 -3.87 8.20
CA MET A 509 -8.36 -4.80 8.70
C MET A 509 -8.86 -5.74 7.59
N GLU A 510 -9.14 -5.20 6.41
CA GLU A 510 -9.55 -5.98 5.23
C GLU A 510 -8.46 -6.97 4.78
N TRP A 511 -7.20 -6.53 4.75
CA TRP A 511 -6.08 -7.39 4.38
C TRP A 511 -5.89 -8.56 5.36
N GLN A 512 -6.01 -8.29 6.67
CA GLN A 512 -5.95 -9.32 7.71
C GLN A 512 -7.09 -10.33 7.56
N ALA A 513 -8.33 -9.86 7.43
CA ALA A 513 -9.49 -10.74 7.28
C ALA A 513 -9.44 -11.57 5.98
N LYS A 514 -8.99 -10.99 4.85
CA LYS A 514 -8.77 -11.74 3.58
C LYS A 514 -7.68 -12.80 3.72
N GLY A 515 -6.64 -12.50 4.50
CA GLY A 515 -5.56 -13.43 4.78
C GLY A 515 -5.98 -14.59 5.69
N VAL A 516 -6.70 -14.31 6.77
CA VAL A 516 -7.03 -15.30 7.81
C VAL A 516 -8.23 -16.18 7.42
N ALA A 517 -9.23 -15.65 6.73
CA ALA A 517 -10.46 -16.40 6.40
C ALA A 517 -10.24 -17.73 5.65
N PRO A 518 -9.36 -17.82 4.62
CA PRO A 518 -9.05 -19.11 3.99
C PRO A 518 -8.41 -20.12 4.94
N ARG A 519 -7.64 -19.65 5.93
CA ARG A 519 -6.95 -20.48 6.94
C ARG A 519 -7.90 -20.96 8.03
N ILE A 520 -8.94 -20.18 8.34
CA ILE A 520 -10.05 -20.64 9.17
C ILE A 520 -10.76 -21.81 8.48
N LEU A 521 -11.07 -21.69 7.18
CA LEU A 521 -11.80 -22.74 6.46
C LEU A 521 -10.95 -23.97 6.12
N MET A 522 -9.63 -23.80 5.94
CA MET A 522 -8.67 -24.86 5.64
C MET A 522 -7.44 -24.73 6.57
N PRO A 523 -7.55 -25.21 7.83
CA PRO A 523 -6.50 -25.08 8.84
C PRO A 523 -5.25 -25.84 8.42
N GLU A 524 -4.05 -25.29 8.67
CA GLU A 524 -2.79 -25.84 8.14
C GLU A 524 -2.60 -27.32 8.51
N LYS A 525 -2.64 -27.66 9.81
CA LYS A 525 -2.38 -29.01 10.30
C LYS A 525 -3.30 -30.06 9.68
N THR A 526 -4.61 -29.82 9.69
CA THR A 526 -5.59 -30.80 9.19
C THR A 526 -5.67 -30.83 7.67
N THR A 527 -5.44 -29.70 7.00
CA THR A 527 -5.31 -29.67 5.54
C THR A 527 -4.10 -30.49 5.08
N ARG A 528 -2.92 -30.30 5.69
CA ARG A 528 -1.72 -31.11 5.39
C ARG A 528 -1.97 -32.60 5.62
N MET A 529 -2.57 -32.95 6.76
CA MET A 529 -2.92 -34.34 7.09
C MET A 529 -3.74 -34.98 5.97
N LYS A 530 -4.79 -34.31 5.48
CA LYS A 530 -5.63 -34.85 4.41
C LYS A 530 -4.91 -34.88 3.06
N VAL A 531 -4.13 -33.84 2.74
CA VAL A 531 -3.37 -33.79 1.49
C VAL A 531 -2.36 -34.94 1.42
N ASP A 532 -1.61 -35.17 2.51
CA ASP A 532 -0.60 -36.22 2.57
C ASP A 532 -1.24 -37.61 2.53
N GLU A 533 -2.40 -37.80 3.16
CA GLU A 533 -3.22 -39.02 3.05
C GLU A 533 -3.59 -39.30 1.59
N LEU A 534 -4.19 -38.33 0.88
CA LEU A 534 -4.61 -38.50 -0.52
C LEU A 534 -3.41 -38.70 -1.46
N LEU A 535 -2.33 -37.94 -1.28
CA LEU A 535 -1.14 -38.08 -2.11
C LEU A 535 -0.38 -39.39 -1.85
N SER A 536 -0.56 -40.03 -0.70
CA SER A 536 0.09 -41.31 -0.38
C SER A 536 -0.37 -42.44 -1.32
N GLU A 537 -1.63 -42.40 -1.77
CA GLU A 537 -2.18 -43.35 -2.75
C GLU A 537 -1.46 -43.29 -4.10
N TYR A 538 -0.87 -42.13 -4.42
CA TYR A 538 -0.12 -41.87 -5.64
C TYR A 538 1.40 -41.92 -5.46
N GLY A 539 1.88 -42.48 -4.34
CA GLY A 539 3.31 -42.61 -4.04
C GLY A 539 3.96 -41.33 -3.50
N GLY A 540 3.17 -40.37 -3.02
CA GLY A 540 3.59 -39.14 -2.37
C GLY A 540 3.60 -37.91 -3.29
N SER A 541 3.75 -36.74 -2.67
CA SER A 541 3.67 -35.43 -3.35
C SER A 541 4.63 -35.24 -4.52
N GLU A 542 5.79 -35.89 -4.48
CA GLU A 542 6.79 -35.83 -5.56
C GLU A 542 6.43 -36.70 -6.75
N LYS A 543 5.81 -37.87 -6.54
CA LYS A 543 5.51 -38.84 -7.61
C LYS A 543 4.15 -38.61 -8.26
N ALA A 544 3.22 -38.03 -7.52
CA ALA A 544 1.90 -37.69 -8.02
C ALA A 544 1.96 -36.87 -9.33
N SER A 545 1.16 -37.31 -10.29
CA SER A 545 0.91 -36.66 -11.58
C SER A 545 -0.05 -35.49 -11.42
N ILE A 546 -0.26 -34.72 -12.49
CA ILE A 546 -1.20 -33.58 -12.44
C ILE A 546 -2.64 -34.02 -12.28
N ILE A 547 -3.02 -35.14 -12.90
CA ILE A 547 -4.36 -35.71 -12.76
C ILE A 547 -4.59 -36.12 -11.29
N ASP A 548 -3.56 -36.65 -10.63
CA ASP A 548 -3.65 -36.99 -9.20
C ASP A 548 -3.85 -35.74 -8.35
N TYR A 549 -3.14 -34.64 -8.65
CA TYR A 549 -3.38 -33.35 -7.97
C TYR A 549 -4.74 -32.73 -8.31
N GLU A 550 -5.31 -32.96 -9.50
CA GLU A 550 -6.68 -32.56 -9.85
C GLU A 550 -7.69 -33.26 -8.93
N ASN A 551 -7.55 -34.58 -8.75
CA ASN A 551 -8.37 -35.37 -7.83
C ASN A 551 -8.23 -34.86 -6.39
N VAL A 552 -6.99 -34.63 -5.93
CA VAL A 552 -6.73 -34.09 -4.58
C VAL A 552 -7.39 -32.73 -4.39
N ILE A 553 -7.30 -31.82 -5.36
CA ILE A 553 -7.95 -30.49 -5.28
C ILE A 553 -9.47 -30.63 -5.22
N ASP A 554 -10.06 -31.51 -6.04
CA ASP A 554 -11.50 -31.73 -6.08
C ASP A 554 -12.01 -32.34 -4.76
N GLU A 555 -11.30 -33.31 -4.19
CA GLU A 555 -11.62 -33.91 -2.89
C GLU A 555 -11.50 -32.91 -1.73
N LEU A 556 -10.46 -32.07 -1.72
CA LEU A 556 -10.32 -31.02 -0.70
C LEU A 556 -11.41 -29.95 -0.85
N ALA A 557 -11.74 -29.57 -2.08
CA ALA A 557 -12.80 -28.62 -2.35
C ALA A 557 -14.15 -29.15 -1.84
N GLU A 558 -14.43 -30.43 -2.04
CA GLU A 558 -15.63 -31.08 -1.51
C GLU A 558 -15.59 -31.20 0.03
N LEU A 559 -14.49 -31.72 0.60
CA LEU A 559 -14.35 -31.95 2.04
C LEU A 559 -14.45 -30.67 2.86
N PHE A 560 -13.73 -29.63 2.46
CA PHE A 560 -13.73 -28.34 3.15
C PHE A 560 -14.86 -27.42 2.66
N ASP A 561 -15.61 -27.82 1.63
CA ASP A 561 -16.71 -27.08 0.99
C ASP A 561 -16.27 -25.67 0.52
N VAL A 562 -15.16 -25.63 -0.21
CA VAL A 562 -14.54 -24.43 -0.79
C VAL A 562 -14.44 -24.56 -2.32
N SER A 563 -14.12 -23.47 -3.01
CA SER A 563 -13.87 -23.57 -4.46
C SER A 563 -12.57 -24.33 -4.76
N ARG A 564 -12.51 -24.99 -5.93
CA ARG A 564 -11.26 -25.60 -6.45
C ARG A 564 -10.09 -24.63 -6.45
N GLN A 565 -10.36 -23.38 -6.79
CA GLN A 565 -9.33 -22.33 -6.80
C GLN A 565 -8.82 -22.02 -5.39
N ALA A 566 -9.70 -21.96 -4.39
CA ALA A 566 -9.29 -21.76 -2.99
C ALA A 566 -8.47 -22.95 -2.48
N ALA A 567 -8.89 -24.18 -2.75
CA ALA A 567 -8.14 -25.39 -2.40
C ALA A 567 -6.75 -25.41 -3.09
N LYS A 568 -6.70 -25.14 -4.40
CA LYS A 568 -5.45 -25.01 -5.17
C LYS A 568 -4.50 -23.97 -4.56
N VAL A 569 -4.99 -22.76 -4.29
CA VAL A 569 -4.17 -21.69 -3.68
C VAL A 569 -3.66 -22.13 -2.31
N ARG A 570 -4.51 -22.77 -1.49
CA ARG A 570 -4.13 -23.26 -0.17
C ARG A 570 -3.03 -24.31 -0.23
N LEU A 571 -3.12 -25.29 -1.14
CA LEU A 571 -2.06 -26.27 -1.41
C LEU A 571 -0.72 -25.60 -1.73
N ILE A 572 -0.74 -24.60 -2.61
CA ILE A 572 0.47 -23.84 -2.99
C ILE A 572 1.06 -23.11 -1.78
N GLU A 573 0.23 -22.46 -0.96
CA GLU A 573 0.66 -21.78 0.26
C GLU A 573 1.27 -22.74 1.29
N LEU A 574 0.75 -23.96 1.39
CA LEU A 574 1.27 -25.02 2.25
C LEU A 574 2.54 -25.68 1.66
N GLY A 575 2.99 -25.32 0.46
CA GLY A 575 4.23 -25.80 -0.13
C GLY A 575 4.09 -26.97 -1.11
N TYR A 576 2.86 -27.39 -1.44
CA TYR A 576 2.58 -28.37 -2.48
C TYR A 576 2.68 -27.73 -3.87
N SER A 577 3.90 -27.34 -4.25
CA SER A 577 4.16 -26.48 -5.41
C SER A 577 3.61 -26.99 -6.75
N LYS A 578 3.54 -28.31 -6.96
CA LYS A 578 2.98 -28.92 -8.18
C LYS A 578 1.52 -28.51 -8.45
N ALA A 579 0.77 -28.14 -7.41
CA ALA A 579 -0.60 -27.63 -7.57
C ALA A 579 -0.68 -26.37 -8.46
N GLU A 580 0.40 -25.61 -8.62
CA GLU A 580 0.48 -24.46 -9.53
C GLU A 580 0.07 -24.82 -10.97
N GLY A 581 0.52 -25.99 -11.46
CA GLY A 581 0.26 -26.46 -12.82
C GLY A 581 -1.08 -27.18 -13.02
N VAL A 582 -1.92 -27.24 -11.99
CA VAL A 582 -3.25 -27.89 -12.04
C VAL A 582 -4.31 -26.85 -12.35
N TYR A 583 -5.26 -27.13 -13.25
CA TYR A 583 -6.28 -26.15 -13.69
C TYR A 583 -5.71 -24.73 -13.96
N PRO A 584 -4.65 -24.57 -14.78
CA PRO A 584 -4.16 -23.23 -15.09
C PRO A 584 -5.24 -22.49 -15.86
N PHE A 585 -5.61 -21.30 -15.38
CA PHE A 585 -6.64 -20.45 -15.99
C PHE A 585 -6.02 -19.11 -16.38
N VAL A 586 -6.06 -18.80 -17.67
CA VAL A 586 -5.42 -17.60 -18.25
C VAL A 586 -6.22 -17.15 -19.47
N ASP A 587 -6.40 -15.84 -19.62
CA ASP A 587 -7.15 -15.22 -20.71
C ASP A 587 -8.54 -15.87 -20.91
N GLY A 588 -9.27 -16.03 -19.81
CA GLY A 588 -10.66 -16.47 -19.81
C GLY A 588 -10.89 -17.97 -20.03
N LYS A 589 -9.83 -18.80 -20.15
CA LYS A 589 -9.95 -20.23 -20.40
C LYS A 589 -8.99 -21.07 -19.55
N TYR A 590 -9.40 -22.32 -19.29
CA TYR A 590 -8.50 -23.34 -18.76
C TYR A 590 -7.59 -23.86 -19.88
N ILE A 591 -6.31 -24.05 -19.55
CA ILE A 591 -5.30 -24.65 -20.45
C ILE A 591 -4.89 -26.03 -19.92
N CYS A 592 -4.07 -26.76 -20.68
CA CYS A 592 -3.62 -28.08 -20.25
C CYS A 592 -2.82 -28.01 -18.94
N GLY A 593 -3.13 -28.92 -18.02
CA GLY A 593 -2.36 -29.07 -16.79
C GLY A 593 -0.94 -29.58 -17.07
N TYR A 594 0.01 -29.15 -16.24
CA TYR A 594 1.43 -29.44 -16.42
C TYR A 594 2.18 -29.67 -15.11
N SER A 595 3.22 -30.51 -15.15
CA SER A 595 4.10 -30.85 -14.03
C SER A 595 5.51 -30.33 -14.26
N PHE A 596 6.24 -30.20 -13.17
CA PHE A 596 7.62 -29.76 -13.11
C PHE A 596 8.31 -30.30 -11.85
N LYS A 597 9.64 -30.26 -11.84
CA LYS A 597 10.44 -30.62 -10.67
C LYS A 597 10.19 -29.67 -9.49
N ILE A 598 9.98 -30.23 -8.29
CA ILE A 598 9.81 -29.46 -7.05
C ILE A 598 11.06 -28.60 -6.79
N GLY A 599 10.84 -27.36 -6.36
CA GLY A 599 11.90 -26.37 -6.12
C GLY A 599 12.29 -25.53 -7.35
N THR A 600 11.77 -25.85 -8.55
CA THR A 600 12.01 -25.04 -9.75
C THR A 600 11.34 -23.66 -9.65
N LEU A 601 10.05 -23.63 -9.31
CA LEU A 601 9.31 -22.38 -9.13
C LEU A 601 9.46 -21.86 -7.70
N LYS A 602 9.85 -20.60 -7.56
CA LYS A 602 9.78 -19.88 -6.28
C LYS A 602 8.38 -19.29 -6.08
N LYS A 603 8.14 -18.73 -4.89
CA LYS A 603 6.91 -17.98 -4.58
C LYS A 603 6.67 -16.89 -5.64
N ASN A 604 5.42 -16.76 -6.09
CA ASN A 604 5.00 -15.83 -7.15
C ASN A 604 5.69 -16.07 -8.51
N GLN A 605 6.11 -17.29 -8.84
CA GLN A 605 6.60 -17.62 -10.18
C GLN A 605 5.66 -18.60 -10.90
N THR A 606 5.74 -18.63 -12.23
CA THR A 606 4.98 -19.56 -13.07
C THR A 606 5.63 -19.75 -14.44
N PHE A 607 5.19 -20.76 -15.17
CA PHE A 607 5.54 -20.95 -16.58
C PHE A 607 4.52 -20.29 -17.54
N THR A 608 3.31 -20.03 -17.05
CA THR A 608 2.20 -19.53 -17.87
C THR A 608 2.23 -18.00 -17.94
N ILE A 609 1.98 -17.43 -19.13
CA ILE A 609 1.91 -15.99 -19.34
C ILE A 609 0.70 -15.59 -20.22
N PRO A 610 -0.10 -14.57 -19.81
CA PRO A 610 -1.15 -13.98 -20.64
C PRO A 610 -0.62 -13.37 -21.95
N TYR A 611 -1.46 -13.27 -22.98
CA TYR A 611 -1.08 -12.63 -24.26
C TYR A 611 -0.64 -11.18 -24.05
N ALA A 612 -1.41 -10.42 -23.27
CA ALA A 612 -1.12 -9.02 -22.99
C ALA A 612 0.29 -8.84 -22.40
N ASP A 613 0.68 -9.72 -21.49
CA ASP A 613 1.97 -9.63 -20.79
C ASP A 613 3.13 -10.18 -21.61
N LEU A 614 2.88 -11.17 -22.49
CA LEU A 614 3.84 -11.57 -23.51
C LEU A 614 4.19 -10.38 -24.42
N PHE A 615 3.18 -9.65 -24.91
CA PHE A 615 3.37 -8.48 -25.76
C PHE A 615 4.06 -7.33 -25.01
N LYS A 616 3.70 -7.08 -23.73
CA LYS A 616 4.40 -6.11 -22.88
C LYS A 616 5.87 -6.48 -22.73
N ALA A 617 6.18 -7.74 -22.40
CA ALA A 617 7.55 -8.20 -22.22
C ALA A 617 8.36 -8.04 -23.52
N TYR A 618 7.79 -8.37 -24.68
CA TYR A 618 8.43 -8.15 -25.98
C TYR A 618 8.69 -6.68 -26.30
N CYS A 619 7.74 -5.80 -25.96
CA CYS A 619 7.83 -4.37 -26.21
C CYS A 619 8.88 -3.68 -25.32
N PHE A 620 8.90 -4.01 -24.02
CA PHE A 620 9.63 -3.23 -23.03
C PHE A 620 10.92 -3.90 -22.52
N ASP A 621 11.08 -5.21 -22.71
CA ASP A 621 12.29 -5.93 -22.29
C ASP A 621 13.18 -6.28 -23.50
N ARG A 622 14.26 -5.51 -23.69
CA ARG A 622 15.22 -5.73 -24.79
C ARG A 622 15.85 -7.13 -24.75
N LYS A 623 16.01 -7.71 -23.57
CA LYS A 623 16.60 -9.02 -23.40
C LYS A 623 15.61 -10.12 -23.79
N PHE A 624 14.36 -9.98 -23.37
CA PHE A 624 13.27 -10.86 -23.80
C PHE A 624 13.03 -10.76 -25.30
N LYS A 625 13.04 -9.56 -25.88
CA LYS A 625 12.93 -9.39 -27.33
C LYS A 625 14.01 -10.18 -28.08
N LYS A 626 15.29 -10.04 -27.68
CA LYS A 626 16.40 -10.81 -28.26
C LYS A 626 16.23 -12.33 -28.10
N LEU A 627 15.65 -12.77 -26.99
CA LEU A 627 15.35 -14.17 -26.72
C LEU A 627 14.34 -14.72 -27.73
N ILE A 628 13.23 -14.01 -27.91
CA ILE A 628 12.18 -14.38 -28.86
C ILE A 628 12.70 -14.33 -30.31
N ASP A 629 13.35 -13.22 -30.69
CA ASP A 629 13.87 -13.00 -32.05
C ASP A 629 14.96 -14.01 -32.45
N SER A 630 15.52 -14.76 -31.48
CA SER A 630 16.46 -15.84 -31.76
C SER A 630 15.83 -17.05 -32.47
N GLY A 631 14.51 -17.20 -32.41
CA GLY A 631 13.77 -18.36 -32.93
C GLY A 631 13.99 -19.67 -32.15
N GLN A 632 14.71 -19.60 -31.02
CA GLN A 632 14.98 -20.76 -30.15
C GLN A 632 13.79 -21.14 -29.27
N PHE A 633 12.79 -20.26 -29.16
CA PHE A 633 11.58 -20.46 -28.38
C PHE A 633 10.35 -20.25 -29.25
N VAL A 634 9.30 -21.00 -28.97
CA VAL A 634 7.97 -20.88 -29.59
C VAL A 634 6.95 -20.72 -28.48
N PHE A 635 5.93 -19.91 -28.72
CA PHE A 635 4.85 -19.71 -27.78
C PHE A 635 3.72 -20.72 -28.02
N VAL A 636 3.52 -21.66 -27.10
CA VAL A 636 2.56 -22.76 -27.24
C VAL A 636 1.76 -22.91 -25.96
N ASP A 637 0.42 -22.98 -26.09
CA ASP A 637 -0.52 -23.16 -24.97
C ASP A 637 -0.22 -22.24 -23.77
N ARG A 638 0.13 -20.98 -24.03
CA ARG A 638 0.45 -19.93 -23.03
C ARG A 638 1.78 -20.08 -22.31
N HIS A 639 2.67 -20.87 -22.88
CA HIS A 639 4.02 -21.11 -22.38
C HIS A 639 5.04 -20.75 -23.45
N LEU A 640 6.18 -20.21 -23.02
CA LEU A 640 7.30 -19.97 -23.92
C LEU A 640 8.29 -21.13 -23.83
N VAL A 641 8.30 -21.97 -24.86
CA VAL A 641 8.90 -23.31 -24.82
C VAL A 641 10.07 -23.40 -25.80
N VAL A 642 11.12 -24.12 -25.44
CA VAL A 642 12.25 -24.39 -26.32
C VAL A 642 11.78 -25.09 -27.60
N ASN A 643 12.16 -24.54 -28.75
CA ASN A 643 11.81 -25.04 -30.07
C ASN A 643 12.59 -26.33 -30.39
N ASN A 644 12.12 -27.45 -29.85
CA ASN A 644 12.71 -28.76 -30.03
C ASN A 644 11.58 -29.80 -30.15
N LYS A 645 11.72 -30.75 -31.09
CA LYS A 645 10.75 -31.83 -31.32
C LYS A 645 10.48 -32.70 -30.09
N LYS A 646 11.39 -32.73 -29.11
CA LYS A 646 11.17 -33.37 -27.80
C LYS A 646 10.02 -32.70 -27.03
N TYR A 647 9.89 -31.37 -27.14
CA TYR A 647 8.97 -30.56 -26.34
C TYR A 647 7.76 -30.06 -27.13
N VAL A 648 7.91 -29.86 -28.43
CA VAL A 648 6.87 -29.32 -29.33
C VAL A 648 6.42 -30.40 -30.32
N GLY A 649 5.15 -30.78 -30.23
CA GLY A 649 4.42 -31.60 -31.19
C GLY A 649 3.60 -30.73 -32.16
N HIS A 650 2.89 -31.38 -33.09
CA HIS A 650 1.97 -30.69 -34.00
C HIS A 650 0.64 -31.45 -34.08
N ASP A 651 -0.47 -30.72 -34.13
CA ASP A 651 -1.81 -31.28 -34.32
C ASP A 651 -2.07 -31.66 -35.80
N GLN A 652 -3.28 -32.17 -36.09
CA GLN A 652 -3.68 -32.51 -37.46
C GLN A 652 -3.74 -31.31 -38.41
N GLY A 653 -3.88 -30.09 -37.87
CA GLY A 653 -3.85 -28.84 -38.62
C GLY A 653 -2.45 -28.26 -38.80
N GLY A 654 -1.42 -28.91 -38.27
CA GLY A 654 -0.03 -28.43 -38.34
C GLY A 654 0.28 -27.29 -37.36
N ASN A 655 -0.53 -27.09 -36.31
CA ASN A 655 -0.25 -26.12 -35.26
C ASN A 655 0.57 -26.74 -34.14
N ALA A 656 1.46 -25.96 -33.55
CA ALA A 656 2.29 -26.44 -32.44
C ALA A 656 1.45 -26.75 -31.20
N THR A 657 1.74 -27.89 -30.57
CA THR A 657 1.18 -28.31 -29.29
C THR A 657 2.31 -28.75 -28.35
N LEU A 658 2.09 -28.70 -27.04
CA LEU A 658 3.04 -29.28 -26.10
C LEU A 658 3.04 -30.81 -26.24
N SER A 659 4.23 -31.42 -26.22
CA SER A 659 4.34 -32.88 -26.16
C SER A 659 3.95 -33.38 -24.76
N GLY A 660 3.53 -34.64 -24.65
CA GLY A 660 3.30 -35.26 -23.32
C GLY A 660 4.56 -35.26 -22.44
N TYR A 661 5.76 -35.26 -23.04
CA TYR A 661 7.00 -35.09 -22.28
C TYR A 661 7.12 -33.68 -21.71
N ALA A 662 6.86 -32.64 -22.51
CA ALA A 662 6.92 -31.25 -22.06
C ALA A 662 5.94 -30.99 -20.92
N LEU A 663 4.70 -31.47 -21.04
CA LEU A 663 3.68 -31.34 -19.99
C LEU A 663 4.10 -31.98 -18.67
N SER A 664 4.95 -33.00 -18.68
CA SER A 664 5.47 -33.63 -17.45
C SER A 664 6.77 -33.02 -16.94
N HIS A 665 7.47 -32.22 -17.76
CA HIS A 665 8.83 -31.71 -17.51
C HIS A 665 8.95 -30.24 -17.96
N MET A 666 8.02 -29.38 -17.53
CA MET A 666 8.01 -27.98 -17.93
C MET A 666 9.29 -27.24 -17.53
N ASP A 667 9.93 -27.66 -16.43
CA ASP A 667 11.20 -27.12 -15.97
C ASP A 667 12.36 -27.35 -16.96
N GLU A 668 12.32 -28.36 -17.80
CA GLU A 668 13.39 -28.59 -18.78
C GLU A 668 13.29 -27.70 -20.02
N CYS A 669 12.12 -27.10 -20.27
CA CYS A 669 11.82 -26.53 -21.58
C CYS A 669 11.10 -25.18 -21.57
N CYS A 670 10.56 -24.73 -20.43
CA CYS A 670 9.79 -23.50 -20.35
C CYS A 670 10.50 -22.39 -19.59
N VAL A 671 10.28 -21.16 -20.08
CA VAL A 671 10.69 -19.93 -19.42
C VAL A 671 9.81 -19.67 -18.19
N VAL A 672 10.44 -19.24 -17.10
CA VAL A 672 9.78 -18.87 -15.85
C VAL A 672 9.55 -17.36 -15.81
N PHE A 673 8.34 -16.96 -15.43
CA PHE A 673 7.91 -15.57 -15.25
C PHE A 673 7.64 -15.27 -13.77
N SER A 674 7.91 -14.03 -13.37
CA SER A 674 7.56 -13.51 -12.04
C SER A 674 6.18 -12.84 -12.10
N LYS A 675 5.30 -13.22 -11.19
CA LYS A 675 3.99 -12.59 -10.95
C LYS A 675 4.16 -11.44 -9.97
N GLY A 676 3.65 -10.27 -10.32
CA GLY A 676 3.55 -9.12 -9.44
C GLY A 676 2.27 -8.35 -9.73
N TYR A 677 1.97 -7.33 -8.94
CA TYR A 677 0.87 -6.44 -9.29
C TYR A 677 1.32 -5.41 -10.34
N SER A 678 0.40 -4.94 -11.18
CA SER A 678 0.67 -3.92 -12.20
C SER A 678 1.27 -2.63 -11.63
N TYR A 679 0.94 -2.28 -10.38
CA TYR A 679 1.56 -1.13 -9.70
C TYR A 679 3.03 -1.37 -9.30
N GLN A 680 3.47 -2.62 -9.27
CA GLN A 680 4.86 -3.05 -9.04
C GLN A 680 5.54 -3.42 -10.35
N SER A 681 4.88 -3.20 -11.49
CA SER A 681 5.40 -3.62 -12.79
C SER A 681 6.77 -2.98 -13.02
N LYS A 682 7.76 -3.82 -13.32
CA LYS A 682 9.09 -3.36 -13.70
C LYS A 682 9.10 -2.51 -14.99
N TYR A 683 8.00 -2.52 -15.74
CA TYR A 683 7.81 -1.72 -16.95
C TYR A 683 7.22 -0.33 -16.65
N GLN A 684 6.88 -0.04 -15.38
CA GLN A 684 6.45 1.30 -14.97
C GLN A 684 7.50 2.36 -15.29
N GLY A 685 7.04 3.50 -15.79
CA GLY A 685 7.91 4.60 -16.23
C GLY A 685 8.51 4.41 -17.63
N ALA A 686 8.30 3.27 -18.30
CA ALA A 686 8.71 3.11 -19.68
C ALA A 686 7.92 4.05 -20.60
N ARG A 687 8.61 4.70 -21.55
CA ARG A 687 8.01 5.61 -22.53
C ARG A 687 6.92 4.85 -23.30
N TYR A 688 5.70 5.38 -23.33
CA TYR A 688 4.50 4.79 -23.95
C TYR A 688 3.83 3.61 -23.21
N TYR A 689 4.27 3.25 -21.99
CA TYR A 689 3.59 2.22 -21.16
C TYR A 689 2.10 2.53 -20.95
N ILE A 690 1.76 3.77 -20.57
CA ILE A 690 0.37 4.23 -20.40
C ILE A 690 -0.43 4.12 -21.71
N GLN A 691 0.21 4.36 -22.87
CA GLN A 691 -0.45 4.27 -24.17
C GLN A 691 -0.64 2.82 -24.62
N PHE A 692 0.22 1.89 -24.21
CA PHE A 692 0.03 0.46 -24.38
C PHE A 692 -1.18 -0.05 -23.57
N MET A 693 -1.35 0.48 -22.36
CA MET A 693 -2.47 0.20 -21.45
C MET A 693 -3.80 0.83 -21.86
N ARG A 694 -3.83 1.90 -22.69
CA ARG A 694 -5.03 2.72 -22.97
C ARG A 694 -6.28 2.00 -23.51
N ASN A 695 -6.15 0.80 -24.08
CA ASN A 695 -7.29 0.06 -24.64
C ASN A 695 -7.85 -1.01 -23.68
N SER A 696 -7.25 -1.19 -22.51
CA SER A 696 -7.79 -2.00 -21.42
C SER A 696 -7.99 -1.03 -20.27
N ALA A 697 -9.22 -0.84 -19.79
CA ALA A 697 -9.45 0.01 -18.61
C ALA A 697 -8.45 -0.42 -17.52
N PRO A 698 -7.64 0.49 -16.95
CA PRO A 698 -6.69 0.11 -15.91
C PRO A 698 -7.51 -0.40 -14.72
N VAL A 699 -7.56 -1.72 -14.59
CA VAL A 699 -8.10 -2.37 -13.40
C VAL A 699 -7.02 -2.24 -12.35
N GLU A 700 -7.27 -1.43 -11.32
CA GLU A 700 -6.41 -1.36 -10.15
C GLU A 700 -6.22 -2.79 -9.61
N ASN A 701 -4.96 -3.16 -9.31
CA ASN A 701 -4.56 -4.48 -8.80
C ASN A 701 -4.57 -5.66 -9.79
N GLN A 702 -4.52 -5.41 -11.10
CA GLN A 702 -4.27 -6.50 -12.07
C GLN A 702 -2.93 -7.20 -11.79
N ILE A 703 -2.92 -8.53 -11.76
CA ILE A 703 -1.69 -9.33 -11.72
C ILE A 703 -1.01 -9.21 -13.09
N GLU A 704 0.27 -8.86 -13.08
CA GLU A 704 1.13 -8.73 -14.25
C GLU A 704 2.29 -9.73 -14.17
N TYR A 705 2.63 -10.31 -15.32
CA TYR A 705 3.65 -11.33 -15.47
C TYR A 705 4.86 -10.72 -16.16
N SER A 706 6.03 -10.83 -15.54
CA SER A 706 7.24 -10.19 -16.05
C SER A 706 8.38 -11.20 -16.24
N PHE A 707 9.13 -11.02 -17.33
CA PHE A 707 10.30 -11.86 -17.61
C PHE A 707 11.47 -11.48 -16.72
N GLU A 708 12.19 -12.44 -16.16
CA GLU A 708 13.44 -12.16 -15.44
C GLU A 708 14.55 -13.11 -15.85
N PHE A 709 15.79 -12.62 -15.82
CA PHE A 709 16.97 -13.48 -15.95
C PHE A 709 17.31 -14.14 -14.62
N ASN A 710 16.37 -14.95 -14.14
CA ASN A 710 16.56 -15.80 -12.97
C ASN A 710 17.53 -16.97 -13.29
N THR A 711 17.95 -17.70 -12.25
CA THR A 711 18.90 -18.81 -12.39
C THR A 711 18.40 -19.86 -13.38
N HIS A 712 17.11 -20.15 -13.37
CA HIS A 712 16.45 -21.10 -14.27
C HIS A 712 16.55 -20.69 -15.73
N ASN A 713 16.08 -19.49 -16.07
CA ASN A 713 16.06 -18.96 -17.44
C ASN A 713 17.48 -18.83 -18.01
N LYS A 714 18.47 -18.50 -17.17
CA LYS A 714 19.88 -18.48 -17.58
C LYS A 714 20.39 -19.87 -17.93
N ALA A 715 20.13 -20.87 -17.09
CA ALA A 715 20.53 -22.25 -17.33
C ALA A 715 19.88 -22.82 -18.59
N LEU A 716 18.59 -22.57 -18.78
CA LEU A 716 17.85 -22.96 -19.98
C LEU A 716 18.49 -22.35 -21.24
N LEU A 717 18.87 -21.07 -21.19
CA LEU A 717 19.53 -20.39 -22.30
C LEU A 717 20.95 -20.88 -22.60
N GLU A 718 21.71 -21.24 -21.58
CA GLU A 718 23.05 -21.80 -21.76
C GLU A 718 23.01 -23.17 -22.44
N GLN A 719 22.00 -23.98 -22.15
CA GLN A 719 21.79 -25.28 -22.80
C GLN A 719 21.49 -25.16 -24.31
N ILE A 720 20.97 -24.00 -24.77
CA ILE A 720 20.55 -23.77 -26.16
C ILE A 720 21.63 -23.02 -26.97
N LYS A 721 22.86 -22.88 -26.44
CA LYS A 721 23.99 -22.28 -27.19
C LYS A 721 24.43 -23.18 -28.34
N ASN A 722 23.74 -23.08 -29.47
CA ASN A 722 24.23 -23.24 -30.84
C ASN A 722 23.05 -23.06 -31.81
N ALA A 723 22.93 -21.87 -32.41
CA ALA A 723 22.08 -21.68 -33.59
C ALA A 723 22.86 -20.87 -34.64
N LYS A 724 23.13 -21.52 -35.78
CA LYS A 724 23.73 -20.89 -36.97
C LYS A 724 22.81 -19.78 -37.47
N ARG A 725 23.36 -18.59 -37.72
CA ARG A 725 22.69 -17.54 -38.50
C ARG A 725 22.44 -18.08 -39.93
N ARG A 726 21.18 -18.37 -40.27
CA ARG A 726 20.74 -18.72 -41.63
C ARG A 726 20.66 -17.49 -42.57
N SER A 727 21.63 -16.57 -42.47
CA SER A 727 21.64 -15.34 -43.26
C SER A 727 21.92 -15.61 -44.75
N GLU A 728 22.67 -16.67 -45.07
CA GLU A 728 23.09 -16.98 -46.44
C GLU A 728 21.97 -17.60 -47.31
N ALA A 729 20.95 -18.23 -46.70
CA ALA A 729 19.89 -18.93 -47.44
C ALA A 729 18.81 -17.99 -48.03
N LEU A 730 18.69 -16.76 -47.54
CA LEU A 730 17.62 -15.82 -47.95
C LEU A 730 17.87 -15.18 -49.33
N ARG A 731 19.11 -15.20 -49.82
CA ARG A 731 19.48 -14.63 -51.14
C ARG A 731 18.95 -15.42 -52.34
N ARG A 732 18.38 -16.61 -52.11
CA ARG A 732 17.86 -17.50 -53.16
C ARG A 732 16.46 -17.12 -53.66
N TYR A 733 15.74 -16.26 -52.93
CA TYR A 733 14.37 -15.93 -53.28
C TYR A 733 14.31 -14.78 -54.31
N PRO A 734 13.33 -14.78 -55.24
CA PRO A 734 13.21 -13.78 -56.31
C PRO A 734 13.02 -12.34 -55.81
N GLY A 735 13.13 -11.33 -56.67
CA GLY A 735 13.04 -9.92 -56.25
C GLY A 735 11.63 -9.47 -55.83
N SER A 736 10.60 -9.93 -56.55
CA SER A 736 9.22 -9.48 -56.35
C SER A 736 8.49 -10.22 -55.23
N PHE A 737 7.45 -9.57 -54.70
CA PHE A 737 6.54 -10.16 -53.71
C PHE A 737 5.82 -11.39 -54.27
N ALA A 738 5.21 -11.26 -55.45
CA ALA A 738 4.42 -12.31 -56.09
C ALA A 738 5.23 -13.58 -56.39
N GLU A 739 6.43 -13.44 -56.97
CA GLU A 739 7.30 -14.58 -57.27
C GLU A 739 7.81 -15.27 -55.98
N THR A 740 8.07 -14.48 -54.93
CA THR A 740 8.47 -15.01 -53.63
C THR A 740 7.35 -15.81 -52.98
N LEU A 741 6.10 -15.35 -53.06
CA LEU A 741 4.93 -16.07 -52.57
C LEU A 741 4.78 -17.42 -53.27
N VAL A 742 4.93 -17.45 -54.60
CA VAL A 742 4.89 -18.70 -55.39
C VAL A 742 6.02 -19.65 -54.98
N ALA A 743 7.24 -19.14 -54.79
CA ALA A 743 8.39 -19.95 -54.38
C ALA A 743 8.20 -20.56 -52.98
N LEU A 744 7.77 -19.77 -52.01
CA LEU A 744 7.52 -20.22 -50.64
C LEU A 744 6.36 -21.24 -50.58
N GLN A 745 5.27 -20.98 -51.30
CA GLN A 745 4.13 -21.89 -51.37
C GLN A 745 4.52 -23.26 -51.97
N LYS A 746 5.34 -23.26 -53.03
CA LYS A 746 5.87 -24.48 -53.64
C LYS A 746 6.80 -25.24 -52.70
N GLU A 747 7.68 -24.54 -51.98
CA GLU A 747 8.59 -25.15 -51.00
C GLU A 747 7.84 -25.80 -49.83
N ARG A 748 6.77 -25.17 -49.36
CA ARG A 748 5.89 -25.70 -48.30
C ARG A 748 4.85 -26.71 -48.79
N LYS A 749 4.78 -26.96 -50.11
CA LYS A 749 3.84 -27.89 -50.76
C LYS A 749 2.37 -27.60 -50.45
N LEU A 750 2.00 -26.32 -50.36
CA LEU A 750 0.63 -25.90 -50.08
C LEU A 750 -0.13 -25.57 -51.37
N SER A 751 -1.37 -26.04 -51.49
CA SER A 751 -2.31 -25.54 -52.51
C SER A 751 -2.85 -24.15 -52.14
N ASN A 752 -3.50 -23.46 -53.08
CA ASN A 752 -4.16 -22.18 -52.79
C ASN A 752 -5.25 -22.34 -51.73
N ARG A 753 -6.04 -23.42 -51.82
CA ARG A 753 -7.06 -23.74 -50.82
C ARG A 753 -6.47 -23.96 -49.43
N GLN A 754 -5.43 -24.79 -49.32
CA GLN A 754 -4.78 -25.03 -48.02
C GLN A 754 -4.15 -23.76 -47.43
N LEU A 755 -3.54 -22.93 -48.27
CA LEU A 755 -2.99 -21.65 -47.82
C LEU A 755 -4.11 -20.67 -47.43
N ALA A 756 -5.23 -20.66 -48.14
CA ALA A 756 -6.40 -19.84 -47.80
C ALA A 756 -6.96 -20.23 -46.43
N ASP A 757 -7.13 -21.52 -46.19
CA ASP A 757 -7.61 -22.05 -44.90
C ASP A 757 -6.64 -21.72 -43.76
N ALA A 758 -5.33 -21.79 -44.01
CA ALA A 758 -4.29 -21.53 -43.01
C ALA A 758 -4.02 -20.03 -42.75
N SER A 759 -4.40 -19.13 -43.67
CA SER A 759 -4.13 -17.68 -43.57
C SER A 759 -5.37 -16.81 -43.46
N LEU A 760 -6.58 -17.36 -43.63
CA LEU A 760 -7.82 -16.56 -43.78
C LEU A 760 -7.73 -15.52 -44.91
N VAL A 761 -6.90 -15.78 -45.92
CA VAL A 761 -6.83 -15.00 -47.16
C VAL A 761 -7.58 -15.75 -48.23
N GLY A 762 -8.61 -15.12 -48.82
CA GLY A 762 -9.48 -15.79 -49.79
C GLY A 762 -8.69 -16.40 -50.95
N GLU A 763 -9.08 -17.60 -51.41
CA GLU A 763 -8.34 -18.35 -52.44
C GLU A 763 -8.14 -17.53 -53.74
N LYS A 764 -9.17 -16.77 -54.14
CA LYS A 764 -9.10 -15.86 -55.30
C LYS A 764 -8.13 -14.69 -55.05
N THR A 765 -8.05 -14.19 -53.82
CA THR A 765 -7.11 -13.13 -53.43
C THR A 765 -5.68 -13.64 -53.51
N ILE A 766 -5.40 -14.85 -53.01
CA ILE A 766 -4.09 -15.51 -53.15
C ILE A 766 -3.73 -15.67 -54.63
N GLN A 767 -4.68 -16.10 -55.46
CA GLN A 767 -4.44 -16.26 -56.89
C GLN A 767 -4.10 -14.94 -57.59
N ARG A 768 -4.75 -13.83 -57.21
CA ARG A 768 -4.43 -12.49 -57.73
C ARG A 768 -3.06 -12.01 -57.28
N LEU A 769 -2.75 -12.11 -55.98
CA LEU A 769 -1.45 -11.74 -55.41
C LEU A 769 -0.26 -12.50 -56.01
N ARG A 770 -0.51 -13.69 -56.58
CA ARG A 770 0.52 -14.49 -57.28
C ARG A 770 0.75 -14.06 -58.73
N ASN A 771 -0.25 -13.46 -59.37
CA ASN A 771 -0.27 -13.23 -60.82
C ASN A 771 -0.21 -11.74 -61.19
N ASP A 772 -0.55 -10.85 -60.27
CA ASP A 772 -0.63 -9.41 -60.44
C ASP A 772 0.14 -8.72 -59.31
N GLU A 773 1.28 -8.13 -59.66
CA GLU A 773 2.20 -7.48 -58.72
C GLU A 773 1.66 -6.14 -58.19
N GLU A 774 0.75 -5.50 -58.93
CA GLU A 774 0.12 -4.22 -58.53
C GLU A 774 -1.21 -4.43 -57.78
N TYR A 775 -1.61 -5.68 -57.52
CA TYR A 775 -2.87 -5.97 -56.84
C TYR A 775 -2.91 -5.35 -55.43
N PRO A 776 -3.91 -4.51 -55.10
CA PRO A 776 -4.00 -3.87 -53.80
C PRO A 776 -4.11 -4.89 -52.66
N THR A 777 -3.29 -4.72 -51.63
CA THR A 777 -3.26 -5.59 -50.46
C THR A 777 -3.16 -4.77 -49.17
N SER A 778 -3.23 -5.43 -48.01
CA SER A 778 -3.07 -4.82 -46.70
C SER A 778 -1.94 -5.47 -45.92
N VAL A 779 -1.41 -4.77 -44.92
CA VAL A 779 -0.41 -5.34 -44.00
C VAL A 779 -0.98 -6.58 -43.29
N GLN A 780 -2.27 -6.57 -42.93
CA GLN A 780 -2.98 -7.70 -42.33
C GLN A 780 -2.99 -8.92 -43.25
N THR A 781 -3.21 -8.72 -44.55
CA THR A 781 -3.21 -9.81 -45.54
C THR A 781 -1.81 -10.41 -45.69
N VAL A 782 -0.77 -9.59 -45.78
CA VAL A 782 0.62 -10.04 -45.92
C VAL A 782 1.09 -10.78 -44.67
N LEU A 783 0.79 -10.25 -43.48
CA LEU A 783 1.08 -10.91 -42.21
C LEU A 783 0.34 -12.26 -42.10
N ALA A 784 -0.91 -12.33 -42.54
CA ALA A 784 -1.67 -13.57 -42.53
C ALA A 784 -1.04 -14.64 -43.43
N LEU A 785 -0.49 -14.25 -44.60
CA LEU A 785 0.28 -15.16 -45.46
C LEU A 785 1.59 -15.62 -44.79
N CYS A 786 2.29 -14.76 -44.05
CA CYS A 786 3.46 -15.17 -43.26
C CYS A 786 3.10 -16.29 -42.27
N ILE A 787 1.97 -16.15 -41.58
CA ILE A 787 1.46 -17.15 -40.62
C ILE A 787 1.02 -18.43 -41.34
N GLY A 788 0.24 -18.33 -42.42
CA GLY A 788 -0.23 -19.49 -43.17
C GLY A 788 0.90 -20.30 -43.83
N LEU A 789 2.01 -19.64 -44.20
CA LEU A 789 3.22 -20.28 -44.72
C LEU A 789 4.18 -20.77 -43.62
N LYS A 790 3.88 -20.48 -42.34
CA LYS A 790 4.73 -20.76 -41.17
C LYS A 790 6.16 -20.23 -41.39
N LEU A 791 6.27 -18.96 -41.77
CA LEU A 791 7.57 -18.34 -42.05
C LEU A 791 8.31 -18.00 -40.75
N PRO A 792 9.56 -18.46 -40.56
CA PRO A 792 10.38 -18.00 -39.44
C PRO A 792 10.69 -16.50 -39.60
N LEU A 793 10.97 -15.81 -38.49
CA LEU A 793 11.14 -14.36 -38.46
C LEU A 793 12.00 -13.77 -39.60
N PRO A 794 13.19 -14.31 -39.94
CA PRO A 794 13.98 -13.77 -41.05
C PRO A 794 13.32 -13.90 -42.44
N GLU A 795 12.57 -14.98 -42.67
CA GLU A 795 11.80 -15.16 -43.92
C GLU A 795 10.57 -14.24 -43.94
N ALA A 796 9.91 -14.06 -42.80
CA ALA A 796 8.78 -13.14 -42.66
C ALA A 796 9.21 -11.68 -42.87
N GLU A 797 10.34 -11.26 -42.30
CA GLU A 797 10.91 -9.92 -42.52
C GLU A 797 11.31 -9.72 -43.99
N MET A 798 11.94 -10.73 -44.60
CA MET A 798 12.27 -10.70 -46.03
C MET A 798 11.01 -10.60 -46.89
N PHE A 799 9.97 -11.38 -46.58
CA PHE A 799 8.74 -11.41 -47.36
C PHE A 799 7.95 -10.09 -47.23
N LEU A 800 7.85 -9.55 -46.01
CA LEU A 800 7.23 -8.25 -45.76
C LEU A 800 8.03 -7.11 -46.38
N GLY A 801 9.36 -7.17 -46.35
CA GLY A 801 10.25 -6.17 -46.93
C GLY A 801 10.18 -6.03 -48.46
N LYS A 802 9.48 -6.95 -49.15
CA LYS A 802 9.17 -6.86 -50.59
C LYS A 802 7.86 -6.10 -50.86
N THR A 803 7.26 -5.53 -49.83
CA THR A 803 6.07 -4.67 -49.91
C THR A 803 6.41 -3.28 -49.38
N ASP A 804 5.53 -2.31 -49.63
CA ASP A 804 5.69 -0.97 -49.07
C ASP A 804 5.34 -0.88 -47.57
N PHE A 805 4.86 -1.96 -46.96
CA PHE A 805 4.47 -1.97 -45.56
C PHE A 805 5.67 -2.00 -44.62
N LYS A 806 5.65 -1.12 -43.62
CA LYS A 806 6.63 -1.12 -42.53
C LYS A 806 5.93 -1.25 -41.18
N LEU A 807 6.30 -2.26 -40.40
CA LEU A 807 5.83 -2.39 -39.02
C LEU A 807 6.46 -1.28 -38.19
N ASN A 808 5.66 -0.27 -37.85
CA ASN A 808 6.12 0.86 -37.07
C ASN A 808 6.31 0.43 -35.60
N SER A 809 7.55 0.17 -35.21
CA SER A 809 7.96 -0.16 -33.84
C SER A 809 7.87 1.02 -32.87
N MET A 810 7.15 2.09 -33.20
CA MET A 810 6.79 3.18 -32.27
C MET A 810 5.28 3.17 -31.95
N LYS A 811 4.50 2.29 -32.59
CA LYS A 811 3.06 2.10 -32.33
C LYS A 811 2.82 0.72 -31.72
N LYS A 812 1.85 0.62 -30.79
CA LYS A 812 1.44 -0.64 -30.12
C LYS A 812 1.25 -1.78 -31.12
N GLU A 813 0.46 -1.53 -32.15
CA GLU A 813 0.13 -2.49 -33.20
C GLU A 813 1.37 -3.05 -33.92
N GLY A 814 2.38 -2.22 -34.22
CA GLY A 814 3.60 -2.68 -34.86
C GLY A 814 4.42 -3.64 -33.99
N TYR A 815 4.49 -3.40 -32.67
CA TYR A 815 5.16 -4.32 -31.73
C TYR A 815 4.43 -5.64 -31.58
N VAL A 816 3.09 -5.60 -31.53
CA VAL A 816 2.27 -6.82 -31.41
C VAL A 816 2.45 -7.69 -32.66
N TYR A 817 2.38 -7.12 -33.87
CA TYR A 817 2.63 -7.87 -35.10
C TYR A 817 4.05 -8.45 -35.17
N GLN A 818 5.08 -7.71 -34.73
CA GLN A 818 6.44 -8.24 -34.63
C GLN A 818 6.53 -9.42 -33.66
N CYS A 819 5.90 -9.31 -32.49
CA CYS A 819 5.87 -10.39 -31.50
C CYS A 819 5.17 -11.65 -32.05
N VAL A 820 4.05 -11.47 -32.77
CA VAL A 820 3.32 -12.56 -33.42
C VAL A 820 4.21 -13.27 -34.47
N LEU A 821 4.90 -12.53 -35.33
CA LEU A 821 5.83 -13.11 -36.31
C LEU A 821 7.07 -13.77 -35.69
N ALA A 822 7.45 -13.37 -34.47
CA ALA A 822 8.64 -13.89 -33.84
C ALA A 822 8.37 -15.10 -32.93
N ALA A 823 7.26 -15.10 -32.19
CA ALA A 823 6.95 -16.11 -31.18
C ALA A 823 5.77 -17.02 -31.54
N CYS A 824 4.82 -16.54 -32.34
CA CYS A 824 3.50 -17.16 -32.49
C CYS A 824 3.27 -17.77 -33.89
N THR A 825 4.28 -17.85 -34.75
CA THR A 825 4.13 -18.34 -36.13
C THR A 825 3.57 -19.75 -36.21
N GLU A 826 3.87 -20.58 -35.20
CA GLU A 826 3.42 -21.96 -35.15
C GLU A 826 1.96 -22.10 -34.65
N ASN A 827 1.36 -21.04 -34.11
CA ASN A 827 -0.04 -21.01 -33.68
C ASN A 827 -1.00 -20.98 -34.88
N SER A 828 -2.26 -21.31 -34.63
CA SER A 828 -3.31 -21.16 -35.65
C SER A 828 -3.63 -19.69 -35.88
N ILE A 829 -4.01 -19.34 -37.12
CA ILE A 829 -4.45 -17.99 -37.48
C ILE A 829 -5.68 -17.55 -36.66
N TYR A 830 -6.54 -18.49 -36.27
CA TYR A 830 -7.69 -18.24 -35.40
C TYR A 830 -7.24 -17.83 -33.99
N GLU A 831 -6.29 -18.56 -33.39
CA GLU A 831 -5.76 -18.22 -32.09
C GLU A 831 -5.09 -16.84 -32.11
N ILE A 832 -4.28 -16.56 -33.15
CA ILE A 832 -3.65 -15.25 -33.34
C ILE A 832 -4.70 -14.14 -33.46
N ASN A 833 -5.79 -14.36 -34.20
CA ASN A 833 -6.82 -13.34 -34.34
C ASN A 833 -7.58 -13.09 -33.03
N GLU A 834 -7.82 -14.12 -32.23
CA GLU A 834 -8.36 -13.94 -30.87
C GLU A 834 -7.39 -13.12 -30.00
N MET A 835 -6.08 -13.43 -30.04
CA MET A 835 -5.03 -12.66 -29.34
C MET A 835 -5.08 -11.16 -29.70
N LEU A 836 -5.23 -10.87 -31.00
CA LEU A 836 -5.24 -9.49 -31.52
C LEU A 836 -6.50 -8.75 -31.08
N LYS A 837 -7.68 -9.38 -31.22
CA LYS A 837 -8.97 -8.79 -30.81
C LYS A 837 -9.00 -8.45 -29.33
N GLU A 838 -8.60 -9.38 -28.46
CA GLU A 838 -8.56 -9.17 -27.00
C GLU A 838 -7.65 -7.99 -26.60
N ASN A 839 -6.65 -7.67 -27.43
CA ASN A 839 -5.72 -6.57 -27.20
C ASN A 839 -6.06 -5.29 -27.97
N GLY A 840 -7.21 -5.25 -28.66
CA GLY A 840 -7.69 -4.13 -29.46
C GLY A 840 -6.81 -3.84 -30.67
N ILE A 841 -6.27 -4.89 -31.30
CA ILE A 841 -5.45 -4.85 -32.51
C ILE A 841 -6.22 -5.47 -33.67
N THR A 842 -6.07 -4.89 -34.86
CA THR A 842 -6.73 -5.36 -36.09
C THR A 842 -6.36 -6.82 -36.39
N PRO A 843 -7.33 -7.73 -36.59
CA PRO A 843 -7.07 -9.11 -36.97
C PRO A 843 -6.38 -9.27 -38.34
N LEU A 844 -5.77 -10.44 -38.55
CA LEU A 844 -5.14 -10.85 -39.79
C LEU A 844 -6.14 -11.54 -40.73
N GLY A 845 -5.92 -11.41 -42.05
CA GLY A 845 -6.74 -12.05 -43.09
C GLY A 845 -6.99 -11.09 -44.24
N SER A 846 -7.91 -11.44 -45.16
CA SER A 846 -8.31 -10.56 -46.28
C SER A 846 -9.74 -10.05 -46.24
N ASP A 847 -10.54 -10.46 -45.25
CA ASP A 847 -11.95 -10.07 -45.13
C ASP A 847 -12.10 -8.85 -44.19
N PRO A 848 -12.66 -7.73 -44.66
CA PRO A 848 -12.96 -6.55 -43.82
C PRO A 848 -13.99 -6.79 -42.72
N LEU A 849 -14.73 -7.91 -42.74
CA LEU A 849 -15.63 -8.32 -41.65
C LEU A 849 -14.91 -9.13 -40.57
N LEU A 850 -13.73 -9.67 -40.89
CA LEU A 850 -12.82 -10.32 -39.94
C LEU A 850 -11.80 -9.33 -39.35
N GLN A 851 -11.44 -8.27 -40.10
CA GLN A 851 -10.56 -7.16 -39.72
C GLN A 851 -11.34 -6.04 -39.01
#